data_AF-A0A8J5V8A8-F1
#
_entry.id   AF-A0A8J5V8A8-F1
#
_cell.length_a   1.000
_cell.length_b   1.000
_cell.length_c   1.000
_cell.angle_alpha   90.00
_cell.angle_beta   90.00
_cell.angle_gamma   90.00
#
_symmetry.space_group_name_H-M   'P 1'
#
loop_
_entity.id
_entity.type
_entity.pdbx_description
1 polymer ?
#
loop_
_entity_poly.entity_id
_entity_poly.type
_entity_poly.pdbx_seq_one_letter_code
_entity_poly.pdbx_strand_id
1 'polypeptide(L)'
;MMTLASAGAHLSAKSLPQKPWEDPSFFKWRKREAHVPLRSHDTPEGALKYWHEQRNVNYLNSDFALWNDDAVRSALESAAFWCKGLPYVQSLSGYWKFLLAPSPGSVPEKFYDTHFNDSNWEALPVPSNWQMHGFDHPIYTNVTYPFTMNPPFVPHDNPTGCYRTIFHIPKEWKGRRILLHFEAVDSAFFAWVNGVPIGYSQDSRLPAEFEVTDFCHPCDSDKENVLAVQVMRWSDGSYLEDQDHWWLSGIHRDVLLVSKPQIFITDYFFKTTLDDNFRVADIEVEVEIDSQKQDREHVPTLSIEATLYDNYGPFDGLSSDLSAANVVNLKLKPASKPRHCLGFHGYVLGGKIENPKLWSSEHPNLYTLVVLLKDSNGKIIECESCQVGIRNVVLAHKQMLVNGCPVVIRGVNRHEHHPRVGKTNLEACMIKDLVLMRQNNINAVRNSHYPQHPRWYELCDIFGLYVIDEANIETHGFDESIHFKHPTLEPFWAGAMLDRVVGMVERDKNHACIIIWSLGNESSYGPNHSAMSGWVRGRDRTRPIHYEGGGSRTSSTDIVCPMYMRVWDILKIAKDPSENRPLILCEYSHAMGNSNGNIDAYWMAIDNTFGLQGGFIWDWVDQGLLKEDTDGSKFWAYGGDFGDTPNDSNFCLNGIVWPDRTIHPAVHEVKYLYQPIKISLTDNMLKIENVHFFETTEALDFSWLLHGDGCTLGSGSLNVPSLAPQSTHLISMESSPWFTLWSTCAMKEVFLSINVKLKYQTKWAKDGHILASAQICLPQKNGFVPHVIALSSSLVSERVGDSVIIRKNNAWQIQVNSILGTIDSWKVCRMFVRH
;
A
#
# COMPACT_ATOMS: atom_id res chain seq x y z
N MET A 1 22.46 13.10 26.08
CA MET A 1 23.35 12.45 25.09
C MET A 1 22.98 12.79 23.64
N MET A 2 22.31 13.93 23.36
CA MET A 2 21.91 14.35 21.99
C MET A 2 22.97 15.16 21.23
N THR A 3 24.20 15.27 21.74
CA THR A 3 25.23 16.17 21.19
C THR A 3 26.29 15.49 20.33
N LEU A 4 26.20 14.18 20.07
CA LEU A 4 27.17 13.47 19.21
C LEU A 4 26.66 13.19 17.79
N ALA A 5 25.38 13.41 17.51
CA ALA A 5 24.82 13.22 16.16
C ALA A 5 24.98 14.45 15.25
N SER A 6 25.16 15.66 15.80
CA SER A 6 25.22 16.92 15.04
C SER A 6 26.63 17.51 14.88
N ALA A 7 27.66 16.88 15.44
CA ALA A 7 29.05 17.23 15.16
C ALA A 7 29.56 16.25 14.11
N GLY A 8 30.02 16.76 12.96
CA GLY A 8 30.79 16.02 11.96
C GLY A 8 32.14 15.51 12.47
N ALA A 9 32.16 14.89 13.65
CA ALA A 9 33.26 14.06 14.10
C ALA A 9 33.31 12.87 13.14
N HIS A 10 34.29 12.90 12.23
CA HIS A 10 34.70 11.73 11.47
C HIS A 10 35.11 10.63 12.46
N LEU A 11 34.15 9.83 12.92
CA LEU A 11 34.41 8.53 13.51
C LEU A 11 35.20 7.76 12.45
N SER A 12 36.49 7.57 12.71
CA SER A 12 37.34 6.73 11.86
C SER A 12 36.79 5.31 11.89
N ALA A 13 37.01 4.52 10.85
CA ALA A 13 36.60 3.10 10.85
C ALA A 13 37.13 2.31 12.07
N LYS A 14 38.17 2.82 12.76
CA LYS A 14 38.75 2.22 13.99
C LYS A 14 37.93 2.48 15.27
N SER A 15 36.90 3.32 15.23
CA SER A 15 36.06 3.66 16.39
C SER A 15 34.61 3.16 16.27
N LEU A 16 34.31 2.32 15.28
CA LEU A 16 33.01 1.65 15.18
C LEU A 16 32.87 0.62 16.32
N PRO A 17 31.66 0.42 16.86
CA PRO A 17 31.39 -0.70 17.76
C PRO A 17 31.84 -2.01 17.10
N GLN A 18 32.27 -2.99 17.91
CA GLN A 18 32.76 -4.26 17.38
C GLN A 18 31.66 -5.04 16.62
N LYS A 19 30.39 -4.85 17.01
CA LYS A 19 29.21 -5.42 16.36
C LYS A 19 28.07 -4.40 16.32
N PRO A 20 28.05 -3.50 15.32
CA PRO A 20 27.02 -2.46 15.22
C PRO A 20 25.59 -2.97 15.03
N TRP A 21 25.42 -4.23 14.63
CA TRP A 21 24.14 -4.91 14.48
C TRP A 21 23.64 -5.61 15.76
N GLU A 22 24.28 -5.37 16.91
CA GLU A 22 23.83 -5.78 18.25
C GLU A 22 23.80 -4.57 19.20
N ASP A 23 23.59 -3.36 18.68
CA ASP A 23 23.58 -2.10 19.43
C ASP A 23 22.45 -1.17 18.94
N PRO A 24 21.29 -1.16 19.61
CA PRO A 24 20.13 -0.34 19.21
C PRO A 24 20.37 1.17 19.27
N SER A 25 21.46 1.61 19.90
CA SER A 25 21.87 3.01 19.90
C SER A 25 22.69 3.40 18.66
N PHE A 26 23.15 2.41 17.88
CA PHE A 26 23.93 2.56 16.66
C PHE A 26 23.20 1.91 15.47
N PHE A 27 22.20 2.60 14.92
CA PHE A 27 21.38 2.10 13.81
C PHE A 27 21.77 2.71 12.44
N LYS A 28 22.61 3.75 12.43
CA LYS A 28 23.10 4.40 11.20
C LYS A 28 24.49 5.03 11.36
N TRP A 29 25.29 4.98 10.30
CA TRP A 29 26.59 5.66 10.22
C TRP A 29 26.81 6.23 8.82
N ARG A 30 27.08 7.55 8.74
CA ARG A 30 27.21 8.32 7.48
C ARG A 30 25.98 8.30 6.55
N LYS A 31 24.86 7.71 6.99
CA LYS A 31 23.55 7.82 6.33
C LYS A 31 23.12 9.28 6.36
N ARG A 32 22.72 9.84 5.21
CA ARG A 32 22.12 11.18 5.14
C ARG A 32 20.78 11.21 5.88
N GLU A 33 20.38 12.39 6.32
CA GLU A 33 19.03 12.58 6.88
C GLU A 33 17.96 12.28 5.83
N ALA A 34 16.82 11.77 6.29
CA ALA A 34 15.70 11.42 5.42
C ALA A 34 15.12 12.67 4.75
N HIS A 35 14.71 12.51 3.50
CA HIS A 35 14.13 13.57 2.68
C HIS A 35 13.17 12.97 1.66
N VAL A 36 12.37 13.82 1.03
CA VAL A 36 11.48 13.39 -0.07
C VAL A 36 12.29 12.86 -1.25
N PRO A 37 11.74 11.97 -2.11
CA PRO A 37 12.44 11.51 -3.31
C PRO A 37 12.95 12.68 -4.17
N LEU A 38 14.26 12.71 -4.40
CA LEU A 38 14.93 13.69 -5.26
C LEU A 38 15.08 13.09 -6.66
N ARG A 39 14.64 13.82 -7.68
CA ARG A 39 14.59 13.38 -9.08
C ARG A 39 15.64 14.06 -9.94
N SER A 40 16.14 15.23 -9.51
CA SER A 40 17.23 15.97 -10.14
C SER A 40 17.05 16.06 -11.67
N HIS A 41 16.07 16.86 -12.09
CA HIS A 41 15.82 17.12 -13.51
C HIS A 41 16.85 18.09 -14.10
N ASP A 42 16.98 18.09 -15.43
CA ASP A 42 17.77 19.09 -16.15
C ASP A 42 17.07 20.44 -16.26
N THR A 43 15.75 20.42 -16.42
CA THR A 43 14.91 21.56 -16.78
C THR A 43 13.49 21.42 -16.19
N PRO A 44 12.74 22.54 -16.05
CA PRO A 44 11.32 22.48 -15.70
C PRO A 44 10.50 21.67 -16.72
N GLU A 45 10.78 21.82 -18.01
CA GLU A 45 10.10 21.10 -19.08
C GLU A 45 10.37 19.58 -19.00
N GLY A 46 11.61 19.20 -18.69
CA GLY A 46 11.99 17.82 -18.40
C GLY A 46 11.23 17.23 -17.21
N ALA A 47 11.06 18.01 -16.14
CA ALA A 47 10.27 17.62 -14.98
C ALA A 47 8.80 17.38 -15.33
N LEU A 48 8.18 18.31 -16.07
CA LEU A 48 6.79 18.19 -16.50
C LEU A 48 6.58 17.01 -17.46
N LYS A 49 7.51 16.78 -18.38
CA LYS A 49 7.49 15.63 -19.28
C LYS A 49 7.60 14.31 -18.51
N TYR A 50 8.54 14.21 -17.57
CA TYR A 50 8.71 13.04 -16.72
C TYR A 50 7.39 12.70 -16.01
N TRP A 51 6.77 13.66 -15.34
CA TRP A 51 5.51 13.40 -14.65
C TRP A 51 4.33 13.12 -15.56
N HIS A 52 4.28 13.72 -16.76
CA HIS A 52 3.28 13.37 -17.77
C HIS A 52 3.38 11.89 -18.18
N GLU A 53 4.61 11.37 -18.38
CA GLU A 53 4.83 9.96 -18.71
C GLU A 53 4.53 9.05 -17.52
N GLN A 54 5.05 9.36 -16.33
CA GLN A 54 4.87 8.54 -15.12
C GLN A 54 3.41 8.45 -14.66
N ARG A 55 2.59 9.46 -14.91
CA ARG A 55 1.15 9.44 -14.55
C ARG A 55 0.27 8.80 -15.63
N ASN A 56 0.83 8.52 -16.81
CA ASN A 56 0.10 7.92 -17.93
C ASN A 56 -0.03 6.40 -17.77
N VAL A 57 -0.64 6.03 -16.65
CA VAL A 57 -0.98 4.65 -16.28
C VAL A 57 -2.49 4.51 -16.15
N ASN A 58 -2.99 3.33 -16.50
CA ASN A 58 -4.39 2.94 -16.44
C ASN A 58 -4.53 1.41 -16.31
N TYR A 59 -5.76 0.90 -16.36
CA TYR A 59 -6.06 -0.51 -16.14
C TYR A 59 -5.40 -1.46 -17.16
N LEU A 60 -5.07 -1.01 -18.37
CA LEU A 60 -4.35 -1.81 -19.36
C LEU A 60 -2.93 -2.13 -18.90
N ASN A 61 -2.32 -1.28 -18.08
CA ASN A 61 -1.00 -1.56 -17.51
C ASN A 61 -1.04 -2.77 -16.56
N SER A 62 -2.22 -3.10 -16.00
CA SER A 62 -2.38 -4.27 -15.12
C SER A 62 -2.29 -5.61 -15.85
N ASP A 63 -2.45 -5.63 -17.17
CA ASP A 63 -2.34 -6.84 -17.99
C ASP A 63 -0.88 -7.31 -18.17
N PHE A 64 0.09 -6.46 -17.80
CA PHE A 64 1.52 -6.79 -17.79
C PHE A 64 1.99 -7.34 -16.44
N ALA A 65 1.10 -7.53 -15.46
CA ALA A 65 1.46 -8.15 -14.18
C ALA A 65 1.90 -9.60 -14.41
N LEU A 66 3.04 -9.97 -13.83
CA LEU A 66 3.65 -11.30 -13.93
C LEU A 66 3.76 -11.88 -12.52
N TRP A 67 3.45 -13.16 -12.36
CA TRP A 67 3.46 -13.85 -11.05
C TRP A 67 4.35 -15.11 -11.04
N ASN A 68 5.10 -15.32 -12.12
CA ASN A 68 5.92 -16.50 -12.40
C ASN A 68 7.40 -16.12 -12.55
N ASP A 69 8.23 -17.03 -13.09
CA ASP A 69 9.68 -16.82 -13.27
C ASP A 69 10.06 -15.60 -14.13
N ASP A 70 9.18 -15.16 -15.05
CA ASP A 70 9.43 -13.96 -15.86
C ASP A 70 9.47 -12.68 -15.01
N ALA A 71 8.88 -12.72 -13.82
CA ALA A 71 8.90 -11.60 -12.86
C ALA A 71 10.32 -11.25 -12.40
N VAL A 72 11.26 -12.20 -12.38
CA VAL A 72 12.67 -11.93 -12.01
C VAL A 72 13.29 -10.94 -13.00
N ARG A 73 13.09 -11.16 -14.29
CA ARG A 73 13.60 -10.25 -15.33
C ARG A 73 12.86 -8.90 -15.28
N SER A 74 11.54 -8.93 -15.13
CA SER A 74 10.74 -7.71 -15.08
C SER A 74 11.05 -6.83 -13.86
N ALA A 75 11.42 -7.42 -12.72
CA ALA A 75 11.91 -6.69 -11.55
C ALA A 75 13.18 -5.89 -11.87
N LEU A 76 14.15 -6.49 -12.56
CA LEU A 76 15.39 -5.80 -12.97
C LEU A 76 15.16 -4.64 -13.94
N GLU A 77 14.10 -4.74 -14.76
CA GLU A 77 13.75 -3.70 -15.73
C GLU A 77 12.92 -2.55 -15.10
N SER A 78 12.31 -2.76 -13.93
CA SER A 78 11.43 -1.79 -13.27
C SER A 78 12.20 -0.53 -12.83
N ALA A 79 13.37 -0.70 -12.22
CA ALA A 79 14.25 0.40 -11.81
C ALA A 79 14.66 1.32 -12.96
N ALA A 80 15.08 0.69 -14.06
CA ALA A 80 15.51 1.39 -15.27
C ALA A 80 14.34 2.14 -15.91
N PHE A 81 13.12 1.59 -15.82
CA PHE A 81 11.90 2.26 -16.25
C PHE A 81 11.58 3.49 -15.38
N TRP A 82 11.70 3.41 -14.05
CA TRP A 82 11.46 4.56 -13.15
C TRP A 82 12.48 5.68 -13.30
N CYS A 83 13.74 5.35 -13.61
CA CYS A 83 14.78 6.35 -13.84
C CYS A 83 14.74 6.96 -15.26
N LYS A 84 13.90 6.42 -16.16
CA LYS A 84 13.85 6.87 -17.55
C LYS A 84 13.45 8.35 -17.62
N GLY A 85 14.27 9.14 -18.30
CA GLY A 85 14.06 10.59 -18.43
C GLY A 85 14.65 11.43 -17.29
N LEU A 86 15.34 10.82 -16.32
CA LEU A 86 16.09 11.52 -15.28
C LEU A 86 17.59 11.52 -15.63
N PRO A 87 18.16 12.63 -16.13
CA PRO A 87 19.55 12.67 -16.62
C PRO A 87 20.60 12.54 -15.52
N TYR A 88 20.21 12.72 -14.26
CA TYR A 88 21.08 12.71 -13.09
C TYR A 88 20.76 11.56 -12.12
N VAL A 89 20.02 10.55 -12.57
CA VAL A 89 19.73 9.33 -11.80
C VAL A 89 20.04 8.11 -12.66
N GLN A 90 20.73 7.12 -12.08
CA GLN A 90 21.07 5.89 -12.76
C GLN A 90 20.79 4.69 -11.85
N SER A 91 20.04 3.71 -12.34
CA SER A 91 19.87 2.43 -11.64
C SER A 91 21.14 1.58 -11.74
N LEU A 92 21.47 0.90 -10.63
CA LEU A 92 22.47 -0.16 -10.55
C LEU A 92 21.84 -1.56 -10.50
N SER A 93 20.54 -1.67 -10.76
CA SER A 93 19.83 -2.94 -10.82
C SER A 93 20.40 -3.81 -11.93
N GLY A 94 20.53 -5.11 -11.65
CA GLY A 94 21.19 -6.06 -12.53
C GLY A 94 21.71 -7.27 -11.75
N TYR A 95 22.54 -8.08 -12.41
CA TYR A 95 23.15 -9.25 -11.76
C TYR A 95 24.44 -8.85 -11.08
N TRP A 96 24.48 -9.02 -9.75
CA TRP A 96 25.65 -8.73 -8.93
C TRP A 96 26.33 -10.04 -8.54
N LYS A 97 27.66 -10.00 -8.35
CA LYS A 97 28.39 -11.12 -7.77
C LYS A 97 27.95 -11.31 -6.33
N PHE A 98 27.62 -12.54 -5.96
CA PHE A 98 27.03 -12.87 -4.67
C PHE A 98 27.64 -14.12 -4.05
N LEU A 99 27.83 -14.05 -2.73
CA LEU A 99 28.20 -15.18 -1.88
C LEU A 99 27.45 -15.06 -0.55
N LEU A 100 26.86 -16.16 -0.08
CA LEU A 100 26.25 -16.22 1.26
C LEU A 100 27.24 -16.87 2.23
N ALA A 101 27.72 -16.10 3.21
CA ALA A 101 28.55 -16.59 4.30
C ALA A 101 27.69 -17.01 5.51
N PRO A 102 28.12 -17.98 6.33
CA PRO A 102 27.33 -18.46 7.47
C PRO A 102 27.20 -17.46 8.63
N SER A 103 28.12 -16.49 8.72
CA SER A 103 28.12 -15.45 9.77
C SER A 103 28.85 -14.18 9.32
N PRO A 104 28.62 -13.01 9.96
CA PRO A 104 29.32 -11.78 9.63
C PRO A 104 30.84 -11.86 9.82
N GLY A 105 31.30 -12.71 10.75
CA GLY A 105 32.73 -12.93 11.00
C GLY A 105 33.41 -13.91 10.03
N SER A 106 32.64 -14.54 9.15
CA SER A 106 33.12 -15.56 8.19
C SER A 106 33.10 -15.10 6.74
N VAL A 107 32.79 -13.83 6.49
CA VAL A 107 32.85 -13.25 5.14
C VAL A 107 34.28 -13.33 4.59
N PRO A 108 34.47 -13.49 3.26
CA PRO A 108 35.81 -13.57 2.69
C PRO A 108 36.65 -12.34 3.04
N GLU A 109 37.89 -12.56 3.46
CA GLU A 109 38.77 -11.49 3.93
C GLU A 109 38.93 -10.43 2.83
N LYS A 110 38.65 -9.17 3.18
CA LYS A 110 38.74 -8.02 2.26
C LYS A 110 37.99 -8.23 0.94
N PHE A 111 36.84 -8.92 0.99
CA PHE A 111 35.97 -9.04 -0.19
C PHE A 111 35.52 -7.67 -0.74
N TYR A 112 35.71 -6.56 -0.03
CA TYR A 112 35.42 -5.20 -0.50
C TYR A 112 36.56 -4.57 -1.31
N ASP A 113 37.76 -5.17 -1.34
CA ASP A 113 38.92 -4.62 -2.08
C ASP A 113 38.70 -4.69 -3.60
N THR A 114 39.22 -3.70 -4.33
CA THR A 114 39.09 -3.61 -5.80
C THR A 114 39.76 -4.77 -6.53
N HIS A 115 40.81 -5.36 -5.95
CA HIS A 115 41.57 -6.47 -6.53
C HIS A 115 41.11 -7.86 -6.04
N PHE A 116 40.05 -7.92 -5.23
CA PHE A 116 39.50 -9.20 -4.79
C PHE A 116 38.98 -10.00 -5.99
N ASN A 117 39.29 -11.31 -6.02
CA ASN A 117 38.86 -12.19 -7.10
C ASN A 117 37.52 -12.87 -6.74
N ASP A 118 36.44 -12.37 -7.32
CA ASP A 118 35.06 -12.88 -7.18
C ASP A 118 34.61 -13.70 -8.41
N SER A 119 35.52 -14.11 -9.29
CA SER A 119 35.18 -14.83 -10.53
C SER A 119 34.38 -16.12 -10.28
N ASN A 120 34.65 -16.79 -9.16
CA ASN A 120 33.96 -18.01 -8.74
C ASN A 120 32.63 -17.76 -8.01
N TRP A 121 32.25 -16.50 -7.75
CA TRP A 121 30.97 -16.18 -7.11
C TRP A 121 29.83 -16.29 -8.13
N GLU A 122 28.68 -16.73 -7.63
CA GLU A 122 27.43 -16.78 -8.40
C GLU A 122 26.91 -15.37 -8.69
N ALA A 123 25.95 -15.27 -9.60
CA ALA A 123 25.30 -14.02 -9.96
C ALA A 123 23.87 -14.01 -9.40
N LEU A 124 23.56 -13.02 -8.57
CA LEU A 124 22.23 -12.82 -7.99
C LEU A 124 21.61 -11.54 -8.56
N PRO A 125 20.35 -11.54 -9.02
CA PRO A 125 19.68 -10.32 -9.44
C PRO A 125 19.50 -9.38 -8.25
N VAL A 126 19.72 -8.10 -8.45
CA VAL A 126 19.46 -7.03 -7.49
C VAL A 126 18.53 -6.02 -8.17
N PRO A 127 17.33 -5.75 -7.60
CA PRO A 127 16.85 -6.22 -6.31
C PRO A 127 16.38 -7.69 -6.28
N SER A 128 16.56 -8.36 -5.13
CA SER A 128 15.93 -9.64 -4.80
C SER A 128 16.07 -9.99 -3.31
N ASN A 129 15.27 -10.96 -2.87
CA ASN A 129 15.55 -11.71 -1.65
C ASN A 129 16.31 -13.00 -1.97
N TRP A 130 17.46 -13.24 -1.33
CA TRP A 130 18.33 -14.37 -1.72
C TRP A 130 17.68 -15.75 -1.48
N GLN A 131 16.72 -15.84 -0.55
CA GLN A 131 15.92 -17.05 -0.31
C GLN A 131 15.14 -17.46 -1.57
N MET A 132 14.65 -16.48 -2.35
CA MET A 132 13.90 -16.71 -3.60
C MET A 132 14.80 -17.20 -4.75
N HIS A 133 16.10 -17.32 -4.50
CA HIS A 133 17.11 -17.79 -5.43
C HIS A 133 17.88 -19.01 -4.89
N GLY A 134 17.42 -19.61 -3.79
CA GLY A 134 17.93 -20.89 -3.28
C GLY A 134 19.20 -20.83 -2.44
N PHE A 135 19.67 -19.64 -2.06
CA PHE A 135 20.85 -19.50 -1.19
C PHE A 135 20.57 -19.86 0.28
N ASP A 136 19.31 -19.74 0.69
CA ASP A 136 18.81 -20.03 2.03
C ASP A 136 17.29 -20.30 1.92
N HIS A 137 16.61 -20.60 3.02
CA HIS A 137 15.16 -20.83 3.06
C HIS A 137 14.41 -19.64 3.67
N PRO A 138 13.22 -19.30 3.14
CA PRO A 138 12.31 -18.35 3.78
C PRO A 138 11.74 -18.97 5.06
N ILE A 139 11.47 -18.15 6.08
CA ILE A 139 10.85 -18.60 7.33
C ILE A 139 9.54 -17.83 7.51
N TYR A 140 8.45 -18.52 7.79
CA TYR A 140 7.18 -17.85 8.13
C TYR A 140 6.83 -18.10 9.59
N THR A 141 6.82 -17.03 10.38
CA THR A 141 6.28 -17.01 11.74
C THR A 141 5.38 -15.79 11.90
N ASN A 142 4.38 -15.90 12.77
CA ASN A 142 3.46 -14.82 13.10
C ASN A 142 4.04 -13.98 14.26
N VAL A 143 4.01 -14.52 15.49
CA VAL A 143 4.42 -13.79 16.71
C VAL A 143 5.83 -14.17 17.17
N THR A 144 6.21 -15.44 17.00
CA THR A 144 7.49 -15.92 17.50
C THR A 144 8.62 -15.47 16.59
N TYR A 145 9.62 -14.77 17.14
CA TYR A 145 10.87 -14.51 16.42
C TYR A 145 11.51 -15.81 15.89
N PRO A 146 12.03 -15.84 14.66
CA PRO A 146 12.64 -17.02 14.05
C PRO A 146 14.05 -17.33 14.60
N PHE A 147 14.45 -16.64 15.67
CA PHE A 147 15.70 -16.83 16.39
C PHE A 147 15.50 -16.68 17.90
N THR A 148 16.46 -17.16 18.68
CA THR A 148 16.38 -17.07 20.15
C THR A 148 16.36 -15.61 20.62
N MET A 149 15.29 -15.23 21.28
CA MET A 149 15.11 -13.90 21.84
C MET A 149 16.10 -13.63 22.99
N ASN A 150 17.01 -12.68 22.78
CA ASN A 150 17.97 -12.19 23.77
C ASN A 150 18.39 -10.74 23.42
N PRO A 151 17.46 -9.77 23.39
CA PRO A 151 17.73 -8.43 22.88
C PRO A 151 18.85 -7.72 23.68
N PRO A 152 19.77 -7.01 23.01
CA PRO A 152 19.81 -6.74 21.56
C PRO A 152 20.59 -7.77 20.73
N PHE A 153 21.01 -8.89 21.31
CA PHE A 153 21.85 -9.88 20.65
C PHE A 153 21.06 -10.70 19.63
N VAL A 154 21.74 -11.10 18.56
CA VAL A 154 21.21 -11.98 17.51
C VAL A 154 22.05 -13.26 17.43
N PRO A 155 21.61 -14.31 16.70
CA PRO A 155 22.40 -15.52 16.57
C PRO A 155 23.82 -15.25 16.05
N HIS A 156 24.79 -16.03 16.55
CA HIS A 156 26.14 -16.01 16.00
C HIS A 156 26.15 -16.51 14.54
N ASP A 157 25.41 -17.59 14.28
CA ASP A 157 25.19 -18.15 12.95
C ASP A 157 24.09 -17.32 12.28
N ASN A 158 24.54 -16.23 11.65
CA ASN A 158 23.69 -15.21 11.04
C ASN A 158 24.03 -15.09 9.56
N PRO A 159 23.23 -15.70 8.66
CA PRO A 159 23.48 -15.69 7.22
C PRO A 159 23.79 -14.27 6.72
N THR A 160 24.93 -14.13 6.05
CA THR A 160 25.47 -12.83 5.65
C THR A 160 25.75 -12.83 4.16
N GLY A 161 24.98 -12.03 3.42
CA GLY A 161 25.13 -11.86 1.97
C GLY A 161 26.25 -10.87 1.64
N CYS A 162 27.25 -11.33 0.90
CA CYS A 162 28.29 -10.49 0.32
C CYS A 162 27.94 -10.21 -1.15
N TYR A 163 27.71 -8.95 -1.47
CA TYR A 163 27.41 -8.49 -2.82
C TYR A 163 28.58 -7.69 -3.38
N ARG A 164 28.88 -7.85 -4.67
CA ARG A 164 29.84 -7.04 -5.42
C ARG A 164 29.31 -6.68 -6.80
N THR A 165 29.48 -5.44 -7.21
CA THR A 165 29.18 -4.99 -8.57
C THR A 165 30.15 -3.92 -9.03
N ILE A 166 30.26 -3.76 -10.34
CA ILE A 166 31.06 -2.72 -10.98
C ILE A 166 30.10 -1.67 -11.52
N PHE A 167 30.45 -0.40 -11.33
CA PHE A 167 29.70 0.72 -11.90
C PHE A 167 30.62 1.80 -12.46
N HIS A 168 30.04 2.63 -13.32
CA HIS A 168 30.69 3.76 -13.94
C HIS A 168 29.91 5.03 -13.64
N ILE A 169 30.62 6.13 -13.40
CA ILE A 169 30.01 7.45 -13.28
C ILE A 169 29.91 8.04 -14.70
N PRO A 170 28.70 8.41 -15.17
CA PRO A 170 28.53 9.08 -16.46
C PRO A 170 29.43 10.32 -16.62
N LYS A 171 29.98 10.53 -17.82
CA LYS A 171 30.90 11.65 -18.09
C LYS A 171 30.21 13.00 -17.95
N GLU A 172 28.89 13.03 -18.19
CA GLU A 172 27.99 14.15 -18.03
C GLU A 172 27.89 14.62 -16.58
N TRP A 173 28.30 13.79 -15.62
CA TRP A 173 28.26 14.11 -14.19
C TRP A 173 29.55 14.74 -13.66
N LYS A 174 30.48 15.13 -14.55
CA LYS A 174 31.74 15.78 -14.16
C LYS A 174 31.52 17.00 -13.27
N GLY A 175 32.21 17.02 -12.14
CA GLY A 175 32.16 18.12 -11.16
C GLY A 175 30.89 18.15 -10.30
N ARG A 176 30.06 17.11 -10.35
CA ARG A 176 28.87 16.93 -9.50
C ARG A 176 29.20 16.02 -8.30
N ARG A 177 28.36 16.07 -7.28
CA ARG A 177 28.39 15.20 -6.10
C ARG A 177 27.62 13.93 -6.41
N ILE A 178 28.17 12.78 -6.02
CA ILE A 178 27.59 11.47 -6.28
C ILE A 178 27.06 10.90 -4.97
N LEU A 179 25.79 10.51 -5.00
CA LEU A 179 25.10 9.87 -3.91
C LEU A 179 24.78 8.42 -4.31
N LEU A 180 25.00 7.50 -3.39
CA LEU A 180 24.58 6.11 -3.52
C LEU A 180 23.34 5.91 -2.65
N HIS A 181 22.23 5.55 -3.29
CA HIS A 181 20.91 5.45 -2.69
C HIS A 181 20.44 4.00 -2.73
N PHE A 182 20.37 3.35 -1.57
CA PHE A 182 19.73 2.05 -1.41
C PHE A 182 18.28 2.28 -1.02
N GLU A 183 17.31 1.86 -1.82
CA GLU A 183 15.90 2.09 -1.50
C GLU A 183 15.42 1.27 -0.30
N ALA A 184 15.91 0.02 -0.16
CA ALA A 184 15.70 -0.83 1.01
C ALA A 184 16.64 -2.04 1.02
N VAL A 185 17.17 -2.40 2.20
CA VAL A 185 18.03 -3.58 2.41
C VAL A 185 17.63 -4.26 3.72
N ASP A 186 17.36 -5.57 3.66
CA ASP A 186 16.86 -6.35 4.80
C ASP A 186 17.98 -7.25 5.40
N SER A 187 18.38 -7.13 6.67
CA SER A 187 17.86 -6.23 7.72
C SER A 187 18.82 -5.09 8.12
N ALA A 188 20.12 -5.29 7.91
CA ALA A 188 21.15 -4.29 8.15
C ALA A 188 22.37 -4.53 7.25
N PHE A 189 23.10 -3.47 6.90
CA PHE A 189 24.24 -3.62 5.99
C PHE A 189 25.36 -2.61 6.20
N PHE A 190 26.56 -3.03 5.78
CA PHE A 190 27.69 -2.15 5.49
C PHE A 190 27.92 -2.06 3.98
N ALA A 191 28.43 -0.92 3.52
CA ALA A 191 28.83 -0.74 2.13
C ALA A 191 30.23 -0.12 2.01
N TRP A 192 30.90 -0.45 0.91
CA TRP A 192 32.21 0.06 0.52
C TRP A 192 32.22 0.46 -0.95
N VAL A 193 32.94 1.53 -1.27
CA VAL A 193 33.27 1.93 -2.64
C VAL A 193 34.78 1.93 -2.78
N ASN A 194 35.29 1.18 -3.75
CA ASN A 194 36.71 1.03 -4.02
C ASN A 194 37.54 0.65 -2.78
N GLY A 195 37.01 -0.26 -1.96
CA GLY A 195 37.61 -0.71 -0.70
C GLY A 195 37.49 0.26 0.48
N VAL A 196 36.90 1.44 0.29
CA VAL A 196 36.70 2.44 1.36
C VAL A 196 35.31 2.28 1.97
N PRO A 197 35.18 2.12 3.30
CA PRO A 197 33.88 2.00 3.95
C PRO A 197 33.10 3.31 3.85
N ILE A 198 31.87 3.23 3.33
CA ILE A 198 31.02 4.41 3.09
C ILE A 198 29.96 4.61 4.18
N GLY A 199 29.43 3.54 4.79
CA GLY A 199 28.38 3.67 5.80
C GLY A 199 27.80 2.36 6.32
N TYR A 200 26.85 2.50 7.25
CA TYR A 200 26.03 1.44 7.86
C TYR A 200 24.58 1.92 8.00
N SER A 201 23.61 1.04 7.80
CA SER A 201 22.18 1.32 8.06
C SER A 201 21.42 0.08 8.52
N GLN A 202 20.43 0.33 9.37
CA GLN A 202 19.28 -0.54 9.65
C GLN A 202 17.99 0.07 9.09
N ASP A 203 16.85 -0.58 9.37
CA ASP A 203 15.51 -0.39 8.81
C ASP A 203 15.38 -0.93 7.38
N SER A 204 14.70 -2.06 7.27
CA SER A 204 14.56 -2.81 6.02
C SER A 204 13.56 -2.20 5.03
N ARG A 205 12.94 -1.04 5.32
CA ARG A 205 11.78 -0.52 4.56
C ARG A 205 11.92 0.94 4.14
N LEU A 206 12.96 1.62 4.62
CA LEU A 206 13.27 3.00 4.28
C LEU A 206 14.65 3.13 3.63
N PRO A 207 14.86 4.16 2.79
CA PRO A 207 16.09 4.30 2.05
C PRO A 207 17.29 4.65 2.95
N ALA A 208 18.46 4.21 2.51
CA ALA A 208 19.74 4.59 3.07
C ALA A 208 20.63 5.20 1.98
N GLU A 209 20.97 6.48 2.17
CA GLU A 209 21.71 7.26 1.19
C GLU A 209 23.05 7.76 1.74
N PHE A 210 24.10 7.64 0.94
CA PHE A 210 25.47 8.00 1.30
C PHE A 210 26.10 8.87 0.21
N GLU A 211 26.81 9.95 0.58
CA GLU A 211 27.64 10.69 -0.37
C GLU A 211 28.95 9.93 -0.62
N VAL A 212 29.21 9.59 -1.88
CA VAL A 212 30.34 8.74 -2.30
C VAL A 212 31.32 9.42 -3.25
N THR A 213 31.13 10.71 -3.55
CA THR A 213 31.95 11.50 -4.48
C THR A 213 33.45 11.28 -4.29
N ASP A 214 33.94 11.36 -3.04
CA ASP A 214 35.37 11.30 -2.72
C ASP A 214 35.94 9.86 -2.70
N PHE A 215 35.07 8.85 -2.81
CA PHE A 215 35.46 7.42 -2.81
C PHE A 215 35.47 6.84 -4.23
N CYS A 216 34.84 7.53 -5.18
CA CYS A 216 34.81 7.11 -6.58
C CYS A 216 36.05 7.58 -7.36
N HIS A 217 36.43 6.82 -8.38
CA HIS A 217 37.34 7.31 -9.40
C HIS A 217 36.68 8.42 -10.24
N PRO A 218 37.47 9.39 -10.75
CA PRO A 218 36.94 10.46 -11.60
C PRO A 218 36.15 9.92 -12.81
N CYS A 219 35.06 10.59 -13.17
CA CYS A 219 34.19 10.18 -14.29
C CYS A 219 34.89 10.21 -15.66
N ASP A 220 36.02 10.93 -15.77
CA ASP A 220 36.87 10.97 -16.96
C ASP A 220 38.03 9.96 -16.91
N SER A 221 38.09 9.11 -15.89
CA SER A 221 39.01 7.99 -15.84
C SER A 221 38.42 6.74 -16.50
N ASP A 222 39.27 5.91 -17.11
CA ASP A 222 38.87 4.59 -17.64
C ASP A 222 38.82 3.52 -16.53
N LYS A 223 38.76 3.92 -15.25
CA LYS A 223 38.76 3.00 -14.12
C LYS A 223 37.33 2.68 -13.70
N GLU A 224 37.09 1.39 -13.53
CA GLU A 224 35.86 0.84 -12.96
C GLU A 224 35.78 1.16 -11.45
N ASN A 225 34.58 1.51 -10.98
CA ASN A 225 34.32 1.61 -9.54
C ASN A 225 33.72 0.29 -9.04
N VAL A 226 34.19 -0.18 -7.89
CA VAL A 226 33.68 -1.39 -7.25
C VAL A 226 32.80 -1.00 -6.07
N LEU A 227 31.55 -1.45 -6.07
CA LEU A 227 30.65 -1.41 -4.92
C LEU A 227 30.62 -2.80 -4.29
N ALA A 228 30.89 -2.85 -2.98
CA ALA A 228 30.73 -4.06 -2.18
C ALA A 228 29.77 -3.81 -1.01
N VAL A 229 28.90 -4.77 -0.71
CA VAL A 229 27.88 -4.66 0.33
C VAL A 229 27.87 -5.94 1.16
N GLN A 230 27.87 -5.80 2.49
CA GLN A 230 27.71 -6.90 3.44
C GLN A 230 26.34 -6.74 4.12
N VAL A 231 25.41 -7.65 3.84
CA VAL A 231 24.05 -7.64 4.37
C VAL A 231 23.89 -8.77 5.39
N MET A 232 23.44 -8.44 6.60
CA MET A 232 23.17 -9.43 7.64
C MET A 232 21.67 -9.76 7.66
N ARG A 233 21.32 -11.05 7.76
CA ARG A 233 19.93 -11.50 7.90
C ARG A 233 19.32 -10.98 9.19
N TRP A 234 20.03 -11.10 10.30
CA TRP A 234 19.59 -10.64 11.62
C TRP A 234 20.41 -9.44 12.12
N SER A 235 19.74 -8.49 12.74
CA SER A 235 20.33 -7.39 13.50
C SER A 235 19.46 -7.04 14.71
N ASP A 236 19.93 -6.17 15.60
CA ASP A 236 19.07 -5.65 16.66
C ASP A 236 17.81 -4.95 16.09
N GLY A 237 17.90 -4.36 14.89
CA GLY A 237 16.77 -3.86 14.13
C GLY A 237 15.70 -4.90 13.82
N SER A 238 16.05 -6.19 13.72
CA SER A 238 15.08 -7.29 13.50
C SER A 238 14.10 -7.45 14.67
N TYR A 239 14.47 -7.02 15.89
CA TYR A 239 13.52 -6.99 17.00
C TYR A 239 12.40 -5.96 16.81
N LEU A 240 12.55 -4.98 15.91
CA LEU A 240 11.52 -3.99 15.55
C LEU A 240 10.77 -4.34 14.26
N GLU A 241 11.00 -5.53 13.68
CA GLU A 241 10.49 -5.94 12.36
C GLU A 241 9.79 -7.31 12.45
N ASP A 242 9.06 -7.53 13.53
CA ASP A 242 8.38 -8.80 13.86
C ASP A 242 6.96 -8.85 13.29
N GLN A 243 6.81 -8.52 12.01
CA GLN A 243 5.51 -8.57 11.34
C GLN A 243 5.10 -10.01 11.01
N ASP A 244 3.78 -10.29 11.01
CA ASP A 244 3.17 -11.53 10.51
C ASP A 244 3.35 -11.69 8.98
N HIS A 245 4.57 -12.01 8.56
CA HIS A 245 4.94 -12.26 7.17
C HIS A 245 6.21 -13.13 7.03
N TRP A 246 6.66 -13.35 5.80
CA TRP A 246 7.91 -14.06 5.52
C TRP A 246 9.19 -13.28 5.94
N TRP A 247 10.02 -13.93 6.74
CA TRP A 247 11.38 -13.52 7.07
C TRP A 247 12.35 -13.82 5.93
N LEU A 248 12.46 -12.85 5.04
CA LEU A 248 13.40 -12.81 3.92
C LEU A 248 14.57 -11.86 4.22
N SER A 249 15.53 -11.75 3.30
CA SER A 249 16.68 -10.85 3.46
C SER A 249 17.29 -10.45 2.13
N GLY A 250 18.16 -9.44 2.13
CA GLY A 250 18.90 -8.99 0.96
C GLY A 250 18.51 -7.59 0.49
N ILE A 251 19.11 -7.17 -0.62
CA ILE A 251 18.83 -5.89 -1.28
C ILE A 251 17.54 -6.07 -2.10
N HIS A 252 16.38 -5.84 -1.48
CA HIS A 252 15.07 -6.22 -2.02
C HIS A 252 14.31 -5.09 -2.73
N ARG A 253 14.81 -3.85 -2.65
CA ARG A 253 14.45 -2.71 -3.52
C ARG A 253 15.71 -2.14 -4.18
N ASP A 254 15.51 -1.20 -5.10
CA ASP A 254 16.56 -0.76 -6.03
C ASP A 254 17.77 -0.08 -5.36
N VAL A 255 18.87 -0.08 -6.10
CA VAL A 255 20.06 0.72 -5.79
C VAL A 255 20.30 1.72 -6.90
N LEU A 256 20.38 3.00 -6.56
CA LEU A 256 20.49 4.10 -7.50
C LEU A 256 21.78 4.91 -7.23
N LEU A 257 22.37 5.44 -8.30
CA LEU A 257 23.26 6.58 -8.23
C LEU A 257 22.47 7.85 -8.51
N VAL A 258 22.63 8.85 -7.66
CA VAL A 258 22.01 10.18 -7.83
C VAL A 258 23.12 11.23 -7.90
N SER A 259 23.05 12.12 -8.90
CA SER A 259 24.04 13.15 -9.15
C SER A 259 23.52 14.54 -8.83
N LYS A 260 24.10 15.20 -7.84
CA LYS A 260 23.68 16.52 -7.37
C LYS A 260 24.73 17.58 -7.70
N PRO A 261 24.34 18.84 -7.99
CA PRO A 261 25.30 19.93 -8.07
C PRO A 261 26.02 20.16 -6.73
N GLN A 262 27.03 21.03 -6.69
CA GLN A 262 27.80 21.28 -5.46
C GLN A 262 26.93 21.85 -4.33
N ILE A 263 26.03 22.77 -4.67
CA ILE A 263 24.97 23.31 -3.81
C ILE A 263 23.66 22.80 -4.41
N PHE A 264 22.83 22.17 -3.59
CA PHE A 264 21.62 21.49 -4.04
C PHE A 264 20.52 21.52 -2.98
N ILE A 265 19.29 21.29 -3.41
CA ILE A 265 18.08 21.13 -2.59
C ILE A 265 18.13 19.78 -1.88
N THR A 266 18.20 19.80 -0.55
CA THR A 266 18.29 18.61 0.29
C THR A 266 16.94 18.03 0.65
N ASP A 267 15.91 18.87 0.78
CA ASP A 267 14.54 18.47 1.10
C ASP A 267 13.55 19.59 0.74
N TYR A 268 12.27 19.23 0.58
CA TYR A 268 11.18 20.20 0.44
C TYR A 268 9.83 19.64 0.92
N PHE A 269 8.99 20.51 1.50
CA PHE A 269 7.66 20.14 2.04
C PHE A 269 6.56 21.05 1.49
N PHE A 270 5.64 20.46 0.74
CA PHE A 270 4.43 21.10 0.25
C PHE A 270 3.31 21.05 1.29
N LYS A 271 2.76 22.21 1.63
CA LYS A 271 1.65 22.39 2.59
C LYS A 271 0.54 23.22 1.97
N THR A 272 -0.69 22.87 2.32
CA THR A 272 -1.88 23.62 1.88
C THR A 272 -2.81 23.91 3.04
N THR A 273 -3.34 25.12 3.10
CA THR A 273 -4.47 25.48 3.97
C THR A 273 -5.62 25.98 3.08
N LEU A 274 -6.82 25.44 3.29
CA LEU A 274 -8.03 25.84 2.58
C LEU A 274 -8.87 26.78 3.44
N ASP A 275 -9.55 27.74 2.82
CA ASP A 275 -10.56 28.55 3.49
C ASP A 275 -11.83 27.71 3.78
N ASP A 276 -12.72 28.25 4.63
CA ASP A 276 -13.91 27.52 5.12
C ASP A 276 -14.86 27.07 4.00
N ASN A 277 -14.82 27.74 2.83
CA ASN A 277 -15.65 27.42 1.67
C ASN A 277 -14.88 26.64 0.59
N PHE A 278 -13.62 26.28 0.84
CA PHE A 278 -12.74 25.55 -0.08
C PHE A 278 -12.55 26.23 -1.45
N ARG A 279 -12.70 27.55 -1.50
CA ARG A 279 -12.54 28.37 -2.72
C ARG A 279 -11.13 28.93 -2.87
N VAL A 280 -10.37 29.03 -1.80
CA VAL A 280 -9.00 29.55 -1.84
C VAL A 280 -8.07 28.59 -1.12
N ALA A 281 -6.97 28.20 -1.77
CA ALA A 281 -5.87 27.49 -1.14
C ALA A 281 -4.68 28.43 -0.92
N ASP A 282 -4.26 28.60 0.32
CA ASP A 282 -2.94 29.12 0.67
C ASP A 282 -1.91 27.99 0.55
N ILE A 283 -0.94 28.18 -0.33
CA ILE A 283 0.13 27.22 -0.61
C ILE A 283 1.41 27.68 0.09
N GLU A 284 2.10 26.74 0.72
CA GLU A 284 3.42 26.94 1.31
C GLU A 284 4.36 25.80 0.90
N VAL A 285 5.60 26.15 0.55
CA VAL A 285 6.67 25.18 0.27
C VAL A 285 7.88 25.54 1.12
N GLU A 286 8.23 24.66 2.06
CA GLU A 286 9.50 24.69 2.79
C GLU A 286 10.57 24.08 1.89
N VAL A 287 11.76 24.69 1.81
CA VAL A 287 12.89 24.21 1.01
C VAL A 287 14.17 24.29 1.84
N GLU A 288 14.90 23.19 1.90
CA GLU A 288 16.22 23.11 2.51
C GLU A 288 17.30 22.94 1.44
N ILE A 289 18.46 23.57 1.64
CA ILE A 289 19.61 23.48 0.73
C ILE A 289 20.87 23.12 1.50
N ASP A 290 21.75 22.36 0.87
CA ASP A 290 23.07 22.06 1.42
C ASP A 290 23.98 23.30 1.30
N SER A 291 24.27 23.94 2.44
CA SER A 291 25.18 25.09 2.52
C SER A 291 26.51 24.76 3.19
N GLN A 292 26.82 23.48 3.46
CA GLN A 292 27.91 23.10 4.38
C GLN A 292 29.34 23.23 3.82
N LYS A 293 29.54 23.55 2.53
CA LYS A 293 30.88 23.53 1.89
C LYS A 293 31.40 24.88 1.34
N GLN A 294 30.80 26.03 1.69
CA GLN A 294 31.38 27.34 1.30
C GLN A 294 31.47 28.34 2.47
N ASP A 295 32.58 29.08 2.50
CA ASP A 295 32.75 30.29 3.29
C ASP A 295 31.55 31.21 3.06
N ARG A 296 30.83 31.54 4.15
CA ARG A 296 29.65 32.42 4.14
C ARG A 296 29.91 33.81 3.53
N GLU A 297 31.17 34.17 3.28
CA GLU A 297 31.58 35.44 2.68
C GLU A 297 31.48 35.48 1.14
N HIS A 298 31.33 34.34 0.45
CA HIS A 298 31.35 34.28 -1.03
C HIS A 298 30.16 33.54 -1.67
N VAL A 299 29.06 33.33 -0.94
CA VAL A 299 27.85 32.74 -1.54
C VAL A 299 27.30 33.71 -2.59
N PRO A 300 27.32 33.38 -3.90
CA PRO A 300 26.61 34.20 -4.89
C PRO A 300 25.15 34.28 -4.48
N THR A 301 24.47 35.42 -4.67
CA THR A 301 23.05 35.57 -4.33
C THR A 301 22.23 34.47 -5.00
N LEU A 302 21.89 33.40 -4.27
CA LEU A 302 21.07 32.30 -4.76
C LEU A 302 19.60 32.72 -4.74
N SER A 303 18.82 32.27 -5.73
CA SER A 303 17.37 32.38 -5.70
C SER A 303 16.72 31.00 -5.74
N ILE A 304 15.60 30.89 -5.01
CA ILE A 304 14.76 29.70 -4.99
C ILE A 304 13.41 30.11 -5.57
N GLU A 305 12.91 29.33 -6.52
CA GLU A 305 11.60 29.49 -7.11
C GLU A 305 10.83 28.18 -6.98
N ALA A 306 9.52 28.27 -6.80
CA ALA A 306 8.66 27.10 -6.80
C ALA A 306 7.37 27.43 -7.56
N THR A 307 6.92 26.51 -8.41
CA THR A 307 5.77 26.73 -9.30
C THR A 307 4.91 25.48 -9.34
N LEU A 308 3.59 25.66 -9.27
CA LEU A 308 2.62 24.58 -9.47
C LEU A 308 2.06 24.62 -10.89
N TYR A 309 1.98 23.45 -11.51
CA TYR A 309 1.41 23.25 -12.84
C TYR A 309 0.21 22.31 -12.78
N ASP A 310 -0.90 22.67 -13.45
CA ASP A 310 -2.09 21.83 -13.56
C ASP A 310 -1.83 20.67 -14.52
N ASN A 311 -2.11 19.46 -14.06
CA ASN A 311 -1.94 18.27 -14.88
C ASN A 311 -3.08 18.04 -15.90
N TYR A 312 -4.20 18.76 -15.82
CA TYR A 312 -5.39 18.56 -16.66
C TYR A 312 -5.60 19.65 -17.73
N GLY A 313 -4.53 20.36 -18.11
CA GLY A 313 -4.56 21.26 -19.27
C GLY A 313 -4.73 20.50 -20.61
N PRO A 314 -5.02 21.20 -21.73
CA PRO A 314 -5.18 20.58 -23.04
C PRO A 314 -3.84 20.03 -23.56
N PHE A 315 -3.54 18.78 -23.20
CA PHE A 315 -2.31 18.08 -23.54
C PHE A 315 -2.61 16.80 -24.33
N ASP A 316 -3.31 16.94 -25.45
CA ASP A 316 -3.39 15.90 -26.48
C ASP A 316 -2.19 16.08 -27.43
N GLY A 317 -1.05 15.50 -27.04
CA GLY A 317 0.09 15.28 -27.95
C GLY A 317 1.25 16.28 -27.84
N LEU A 318 2.43 15.72 -27.57
CA LEU A 318 3.85 16.11 -27.75
C LEU A 318 4.32 17.46 -28.36
N SER A 319 3.49 18.50 -28.55
CA SER A 319 3.96 19.79 -29.10
C SER A 319 3.37 21.06 -28.46
N SER A 320 2.77 20.99 -27.27
CA SER A 320 2.28 22.19 -26.58
C SER A 320 3.25 22.68 -25.50
N ASP A 321 3.35 24.00 -25.40
CA ASP A 321 4.11 24.72 -24.37
C ASP A 321 3.60 24.35 -22.97
N LEU A 322 4.34 23.46 -22.27
CA LEU A 322 4.00 22.98 -20.92
C LEU A 322 3.94 24.12 -19.88
N SER A 323 4.52 25.29 -20.18
CA SER A 323 4.44 26.46 -19.30
C SER A 323 3.04 27.07 -19.21
N ALA A 324 2.15 26.79 -20.18
CA ALA A 324 0.76 27.24 -20.19
C ALA A 324 -0.10 26.61 -19.08
N ALA A 325 0.37 25.52 -18.44
CA ALA A 325 -0.27 24.91 -17.29
C ALA A 325 0.11 25.55 -15.94
N ASN A 326 0.95 26.59 -15.92
CA ASN A 326 1.32 27.29 -14.69
C ASN A 326 0.08 27.88 -13.99
N VAL A 327 -0.14 27.46 -12.75
CA VAL A 327 -1.29 27.88 -11.92
C VAL A 327 -0.86 28.96 -10.94
N VAL A 328 0.31 28.80 -10.33
CA VAL A 328 0.84 29.76 -9.36
C VAL A 328 2.37 29.69 -9.30
N ASN A 329 3.00 30.86 -9.29
CA ASN A 329 4.41 31.02 -8.95
C ASN A 329 4.51 31.46 -7.49
N LEU A 330 5.15 30.64 -6.67
CA LEU A 330 5.33 30.89 -5.24
C LEU A 330 6.48 31.87 -5.04
N LYS A 331 6.29 32.82 -4.13
CA LYS A 331 7.28 33.85 -3.81
C LYS A 331 7.91 33.55 -2.46
N LEU A 332 9.21 33.79 -2.35
CA LEU A 332 9.91 33.72 -1.07
C LEU A 332 9.22 34.64 -0.05
N LYS A 333 8.75 34.06 1.06
CA LYS A 333 8.21 34.83 2.17
C LYS A 333 9.38 35.56 2.85
N PRO A 334 9.26 36.86 3.19
CA PRO A 334 10.25 37.53 4.00
C PRO A 334 10.48 36.73 5.29
N ALA A 335 11.72 36.64 5.75
CA ALA A 335 12.04 36.00 7.02
C ALA A 335 11.19 36.63 8.13
N SER A 336 10.10 35.96 8.48
CA SER A 336 9.22 36.44 9.54
C SER A 336 9.92 36.19 10.87
N LYS A 337 9.83 37.14 11.81
CA LYS A 337 10.27 36.94 13.21
C LYS A 337 9.76 35.57 13.68
N PRO A 338 10.56 34.78 14.43
CA PRO A 338 10.43 33.33 14.50
C PRO A 338 9.02 32.92 14.91
N ARG A 339 8.18 32.58 13.92
CA ARG A 339 6.87 31.97 14.13
C ARG A 339 7.04 30.48 13.89
N HIS A 340 7.24 29.78 15.01
CA HIS A 340 6.85 28.38 15.24
C HIS A 340 7.32 27.31 14.24
N CYS A 341 8.64 27.13 14.12
CA CYS A 341 9.28 25.81 14.05
C CYS A 341 10.67 25.98 14.70
N LEU A 342 10.82 25.63 15.97
CA LEU A 342 12.14 25.58 16.61
C LEU A 342 13.00 24.57 15.83
N GLY A 343 14.05 25.04 15.16
CA GLY A 343 15.03 24.17 14.49
C GLY A 343 14.94 24.05 12.96
N PHE A 344 13.92 24.62 12.29
CA PHE A 344 13.91 24.68 10.82
C PHE A 344 14.85 25.80 10.33
N HIS A 345 15.80 25.45 9.47
CA HIS A 345 16.82 26.36 8.93
C HIS A 345 16.78 26.36 7.39
N GLY A 346 15.60 26.58 6.80
CA GLY A 346 15.39 26.64 5.36
C GLY A 346 14.66 27.90 4.89
N TYR A 347 14.15 27.83 3.66
CA TYR A 347 13.42 28.90 2.98
C TYR A 347 11.94 28.52 2.87
N VAL A 348 11.06 29.52 2.93
CA VAL A 348 9.61 29.31 2.80
C VAL A 348 9.08 30.11 1.64
N LEU A 349 8.51 29.46 0.64
CA LEU A 349 7.80 30.10 -0.46
C LEU A 349 6.28 30.03 -0.23
N GLY A 350 5.54 31.03 -0.69
CA GLY A 350 4.09 31.03 -0.59
C GLY A 350 3.36 31.64 -1.78
N GLY A 351 2.11 31.24 -1.96
CA GLY A 351 1.21 31.71 -3.01
C GLY A 351 -0.24 31.33 -2.70
N LYS A 352 -1.16 31.77 -3.56
CA LYS A 352 -2.59 31.47 -3.45
C LYS A 352 -3.12 30.89 -4.75
N ILE A 353 -4.04 29.94 -4.64
CA ILE A 353 -4.80 29.40 -5.77
C ILE A 353 -6.29 29.65 -5.51
N GLU A 354 -6.95 30.30 -6.46
CA GLU A 354 -8.40 30.51 -6.47
C GLU A 354 -9.07 29.30 -7.16
N ASN A 355 -10.16 28.82 -6.58
CA ASN A 355 -10.94 27.65 -6.98
C ASN A 355 -10.04 26.42 -7.29
N PRO A 356 -9.25 25.95 -6.31
CA PRO A 356 -8.36 24.81 -6.52
C PRO A 356 -9.14 23.54 -6.85
N LYS A 357 -8.59 22.69 -7.74
CA LYS A 357 -9.11 21.33 -7.95
C LYS A 357 -8.66 20.47 -6.78
N LEU A 358 -9.59 20.12 -5.89
CA LEU A 358 -9.28 19.37 -4.68
C LEU A 358 -9.02 17.90 -4.99
N TRP A 359 -8.07 17.31 -4.27
CA TRP A 359 -7.79 15.88 -4.28
C TRP A 359 -8.69 15.15 -3.27
N SER A 360 -9.28 14.04 -3.69
CA SER A 360 -9.94 13.03 -2.86
C SER A 360 -9.81 11.65 -3.52
N SER A 361 -10.24 10.58 -2.86
CA SER A 361 -10.29 9.25 -3.51
C SER A 361 -11.23 9.23 -4.72
N GLU A 362 -12.26 10.06 -4.74
CA GLU A 362 -13.22 10.15 -5.86
C GLU A 362 -12.67 11.04 -6.99
N HIS A 363 -12.09 12.19 -6.62
CA HIS A 363 -11.49 13.13 -7.55
C HIS A 363 -9.97 13.26 -7.30
N PRO A 364 -9.12 12.37 -7.88
CA PRO A 364 -7.67 12.38 -7.64
C PRO A 364 -6.96 13.50 -8.42
N ASN A 365 -7.37 14.75 -8.22
CA ASN A 365 -6.79 15.91 -8.90
C ASN A 365 -5.38 16.19 -8.37
N LEU A 366 -4.40 16.18 -9.26
CA LEU A 366 -3.00 16.43 -8.96
C LEU A 366 -2.45 17.63 -9.72
N TYR A 367 -1.46 18.29 -9.10
CA TYR A 367 -0.59 19.29 -9.69
C TYR A 367 0.85 18.77 -9.68
N THR A 368 1.68 19.29 -10.59
CA THR A 368 3.13 19.08 -10.52
C THR A 368 3.77 20.28 -9.83
N LEU A 369 4.45 20.05 -8.71
CA LEU A 369 5.30 21.05 -8.04
C LEU A 369 6.71 20.97 -8.63
N VAL A 370 7.22 22.08 -9.15
CA VAL A 370 8.62 22.22 -9.59
C VAL A 370 9.32 23.21 -8.67
N VAL A 371 10.48 22.83 -8.12
CA VAL A 371 11.33 23.67 -7.26
C VAL A 371 12.67 23.88 -7.96
N LEU A 372 13.05 25.14 -8.16
CA LEU A 372 14.27 25.53 -8.84
C LEU A 372 15.22 26.23 -7.87
N LEU A 373 16.49 25.82 -7.92
CA LEU A 373 17.61 26.56 -7.34
C LEU A 373 18.36 27.25 -8.49
N LYS A 374 18.61 28.56 -8.37
CA LYS A 374 19.29 29.36 -9.39
C LYS A 374 20.45 30.17 -8.81
N ASP A 375 21.43 30.46 -9.66
CA ASP A 375 22.53 31.37 -9.34
C ASP A 375 22.12 32.86 -9.45
N SER A 376 23.05 33.75 -9.13
CA SER A 376 22.83 35.21 -9.17
C SER A 376 22.54 35.78 -10.56
N ASN A 377 22.83 35.02 -11.62
CA ASN A 377 22.55 35.40 -13.01
C ASN A 377 21.22 34.78 -13.51
N GLY A 378 20.48 34.08 -12.64
CA GLY A 378 19.23 33.41 -12.98
C GLY A 378 19.41 32.07 -13.69
N LYS A 379 20.64 31.53 -13.76
CA LYS A 379 20.88 30.20 -14.34
C LYS A 379 20.42 29.12 -13.37
N ILE A 380 19.70 28.12 -13.89
CA ILE A 380 19.28 26.94 -13.11
C ILE A 380 20.50 26.13 -12.69
N ILE A 381 20.64 25.94 -11.38
CA ILE A 381 21.60 25.02 -10.74
C ILE A 381 20.95 23.65 -10.60
N GLU A 382 19.69 23.61 -10.17
CA GLU A 382 18.95 22.38 -9.92
C GLU A 382 17.45 22.55 -10.12
N CYS A 383 16.80 21.47 -10.54
CA CYS A 383 15.36 21.33 -10.69
C CYS A 383 14.90 20.05 -9.98
N GLU A 384 14.09 20.19 -8.94
CA GLU A 384 13.41 19.08 -8.25
C GLU A 384 11.91 19.16 -8.48
N SER A 385 11.22 18.02 -8.43
CA SER A 385 9.77 18.01 -8.60
C SER A 385 9.06 16.81 -7.97
N CYS A 386 7.78 16.99 -7.66
CA CYS A 386 6.87 15.91 -7.24
C CYS A 386 5.42 16.18 -7.67
N GLN A 387 4.59 15.15 -7.59
CA GLN A 387 3.13 15.31 -7.66
C GLN A 387 2.59 15.73 -6.29
N VAL A 388 1.64 16.67 -6.30
CA VAL A 388 0.97 17.15 -5.09
C VAL A 388 -0.53 17.26 -5.31
N GLY A 389 -1.32 17.00 -4.27
CA GLY A 389 -2.76 17.16 -4.28
C GLY A 389 -3.21 18.14 -3.19
N ILE A 390 -4.09 19.08 -3.54
CA ILE A 390 -4.64 20.05 -2.59
C ILE A 390 -5.83 19.40 -1.88
N ARG A 391 -5.73 19.16 -0.58
CA ARG A 391 -6.84 18.66 0.23
C ARG A 391 -6.74 19.22 1.65
N ASN A 392 -7.80 19.02 2.43
CA ASN A 392 -7.77 19.24 3.87
C ASN A 392 -8.27 18.00 4.61
N VAL A 393 -7.51 17.52 5.60
CA VAL A 393 -7.90 16.44 6.51
C VAL A 393 -8.02 17.03 7.91
N VAL A 394 -9.21 16.96 8.50
CA VAL A 394 -9.47 17.51 9.83
C VAL A 394 -10.24 16.53 10.71
N LEU A 395 -10.01 16.61 12.01
CA LEU A 395 -10.84 15.92 13.00
C LEU A 395 -11.91 16.87 13.54
N ALA A 396 -13.16 16.43 13.43
CA ALA A 396 -14.32 17.00 14.06
C ALA A 396 -14.87 16.03 15.13
N HIS A 397 -15.93 16.41 15.84
CA HIS A 397 -16.54 15.55 16.85
C HIS A 397 -16.98 14.21 16.24
N LYS A 398 -16.32 13.13 16.68
CA LYS A 398 -16.47 11.75 16.20
C LYS A 398 -16.29 11.57 14.69
N GLN A 399 -15.69 12.51 13.97
CA GLN A 399 -15.56 12.40 12.52
C GLN A 399 -14.19 12.87 12.03
N MET A 400 -13.58 12.08 11.15
CA MET A 400 -12.51 12.54 10.28
C MET A 400 -13.13 13.03 8.97
N LEU A 401 -12.82 14.27 8.59
CA LEU A 401 -13.33 14.90 7.38
C LEU A 401 -12.20 15.04 6.35
N VAL A 402 -12.53 14.77 5.08
CA VAL A 402 -11.70 15.17 3.94
C VAL A 402 -12.47 16.21 3.16
N ASN A 403 -11.86 17.38 2.93
CA ASN A 403 -12.48 18.51 2.22
C ASN A 403 -13.88 18.88 2.78
N GLY A 404 -14.04 18.81 4.11
CA GLY A 404 -15.28 19.13 4.81
C GLY A 404 -16.33 18.00 4.84
N CYS A 405 -16.07 16.86 4.20
CA CYS A 405 -17.00 15.73 4.15
C CYS A 405 -16.52 14.53 5.00
N PRO A 406 -17.41 13.84 5.74
CA PRO A 406 -17.03 12.68 6.55
C PRO A 406 -16.81 11.46 5.66
N VAL A 407 -15.56 11.09 5.40
CA VAL A 407 -15.26 9.96 4.52
C VAL A 407 -15.47 8.62 5.23
N VAL A 408 -16.11 7.66 4.56
CA VAL A 408 -16.21 6.28 5.04
C VAL A 408 -15.09 5.46 4.43
N ILE A 409 -14.26 4.87 5.28
CA ILE A 409 -13.12 4.04 4.90
C ILE A 409 -13.60 2.65 4.49
N ARG A 410 -13.49 2.38 3.19
CA ARG A 410 -13.72 1.09 2.53
C ARG A 410 -12.36 0.48 2.25
N GLY A 411 -11.69 0.05 3.31
CA GLY A 411 -10.26 -0.26 3.28
C GLY A 411 -9.91 -1.74 3.24
N VAL A 412 -8.66 -2.01 2.90
CA VAL A 412 -7.96 -3.30 3.06
C VAL A 412 -6.52 -3.06 3.58
N ASN A 413 -6.00 -3.97 4.38
CA ASN A 413 -4.57 -4.04 4.73
C ASN A 413 -3.82 -4.66 3.55
N ARG A 414 -2.59 -4.22 3.27
CA ARG A 414 -1.78 -4.77 2.16
C ARG A 414 -0.31 -4.92 2.58
N HIS A 415 0.18 -6.14 2.49
CA HIS A 415 1.62 -6.44 2.45
C HIS A 415 2.20 -6.30 1.03
N GLU A 416 3.47 -5.91 0.95
CA GLU A 416 4.30 -6.09 -0.25
C GLU A 416 4.70 -7.56 -0.40
N HIS A 417 3.85 -8.31 -1.10
CA HIS A 417 4.06 -9.72 -1.39
C HIS A 417 3.95 -10.05 -2.87
N HIS A 418 4.94 -10.79 -3.36
CA HIS A 418 4.95 -11.41 -4.67
C HIS A 418 5.32 -12.90 -4.55
N PRO A 419 4.52 -13.82 -5.12
CA PRO A 419 4.73 -15.27 -4.94
C PRO A 419 6.10 -15.76 -5.43
N ARG A 420 6.63 -15.20 -6.53
CA ARG A 420 7.94 -15.57 -7.08
C ARG A 420 9.15 -14.78 -6.56
N VAL A 421 9.06 -13.46 -6.39
CA VAL A 421 10.20 -12.58 -6.06
C VAL A 421 10.18 -12.05 -4.63
N GLY A 422 9.29 -12.56 -3.77
CA GLY A 422 9.23 -12.20 -2.35
C GLY A 422 8.79 -10.76 -2.14
N LYS A 423 9.65 -9.92 -1.54
CA LYS A 423 9.36 -8.52 -1.22
C LYS A 423 9.67 -7.55 -2.36
N THR A 424 10.25 -8.02 -3.47
CA THR A 424 10.59 -7.16 -4.62
C THR A 424 9.35 -6.77 -5.42
N ASN A 425 9.27 -5.49 -5.79
CA ASN A 425 8.08 -4.89 -6.38
C ASN A 425 8.19 -4.71 -7.90
N LEU A 426 7.06 -4.90 -8.59
CA LEU A 426 6.89 -4.62 -10.02
C LEU A 426 5.75 -3.62 -10.18
N GLU A 427 5.95 -2.59 -11.01
CA GLU A 427 4.92 -1.55 -11.20
C GLU A 427 3.59 -2.12 -11.71
N ALA A 428 3.63 -3.03 -12.70
CA ALA A 428 2.41 -3.64 -13.23
C ALA A 428 1.62 -4.42 -12.16
N CYS A 429 2.31 -5.05 -11.20
CA CYS A 429 1.69 -5.75 -10.09
C CYS A 429 1.06 -4.77 -9.07
N MET A 430 1.73 -3.65 -8.76
CA MET A 430 1.13 -2.57 -7.96
C MET A 430 -0.13 -1.99 -8.65
N ILE A 431 -0.08 -1.76 -9.97
CA ILE A 431 -1.24 -1.30 -10.73
C ILE A 431 -2.36 -2.35 -10.71
N LYS A 432 -2.04 -3.64 -10.81
CA LYS A 432 -3.03 -4.73 -10.71
C LYS A 432 -3.76 -4.71 -9.38
N ASP A 433 -3.05 -4.51 -8.27
CA ASP A 433 -3.64 -4.35 -6.94
C ASP A 433 -4.64 -3.17 -6.93
N LEU A 434 -4.21 -1.98 -7.36
CA LEU A 434 -5.04 -0.77 -7.35
C LEU A 434 -6.27 -0.88 -8.26
N VAL A 435 -6.12 -1.48 -9.44
CA VAL A 435 -7.20 -1.72 -10.39
C VAL A 435 -8.25 -2.63 -9.77
N LEU A 436 -7.84 -3.76 -9.18
CA LEU A 436 -8.77 -4.69 -8.55
C LEU A 436 -9.43 -4.07 -7.31
N MET A 437 -8.70 -3.32 -6.49
CA MET A 437 -9.27 -2.58 -5.36
C MET A 437 -10.40 -1.64 -5.82
N ARG A 438 -10.12 -0.77 -6.79
CA ARG A 438 -11.09 0.18 -7.33
C ARG A 438 -12.29 -0.50 -7.99
N GLN A 439 -12.06 -1.58 -8.75
CA GLN A 439 -13.12 -2.36 -9.39
C GLN A 439 -14.07 -3.05 -8.39
N ASN A 440 -13.62 -3.23 -7.16
CA ASN A 440 -14.37 -3.81 -6.05
C ASN A 440 -14.71 -2.78 -4.96
N ASN A 441 -14.81 -1.49 -5.33
CA ASN A 441 -15.30 -0.40 -4.50
C ASN A 441 -14.45 -0.08 -3.26
N ILE A 442 -13.20 -0.55 -3.20
CA ILE A 442 -12.22 -0.19 -2.16
C ILE A 442 -11.70 1.22 -2.45
N ASN A 443 -11.66 2.07 -1.42
CA ASN A 443 -11.20 3.46 -1.51
C ASN A 443 -9.97 3.78 -0.64
N ALA A 444 -9.52 2.81 0.15
CA ALA A 444 -8.42 3.01 1.08
C ALA A 444 -7.55 1.76 1.24
N VAL A 445 -6.29 1.97 1.62
CA VAL A 445 -5.33 0.91 1.93
C VAL A 445 -4.50 1.30 3.17
N ARG A 446 -4.26 0.32 4.05
CA ARG A 446 -3.28 0.45 5.14
C ARG A 446 -2.01 -0.29 4.73
N ASN A 447 -0.87 0.39 4.85
CA ASN A 447 0.44 -0.14 4.50
C ASN A 447 0.99 -1.04 5.62
N SER A 448 0.44 -2.25 5.72
CA SER A 448 0.80 -3.22 6.75
C SER A 448 2.21 -3.80 6.54
N HIS A 449 3.15 -3.69 7.46
CA HIS A 449 3.21 -2.79 8.63
C HIS A 449 4.49 -1.96 8.56
N TYR A 450 4.65 -1.26 7.44
CA TYR A 450 5.87 -0.55 7.09
C TYR A 450 5.68 0.35 5.88
N PRO A 451 6.60 1.32 5.67
CA PRO A 451 6.57 2.14 4.49
C PRO A 451 6.81 1.31 3.23
N GLN A 452 5.91 1.43 2.26
CA GLN A 452 5.95 0.71 0.99
C GLN A 452 6.96 1.35 0.03
N HIS A 453 7.12 0.76 -1.15
CA HIS A 453 7.93 1.29 -2.23
C HIS A 453 7.45 2.69 -2.65
N PRO A 454 8.32 3.69 -2.89
CA PRO A 454 7.89 5.07 -3.19
C PRO A 454 6.88 5.18 -4.34
N ARG A 455 7.04 4.35 -5.38
CA ARG A 455 6.11 4.27 -6.51
C ARG A 455 4.67 3.91 -6.12
N TRP A 456 4.46 3.17 -5.03
CA TRP A 456 3.12 2.81 -4.52
C TRP A 456 2.29 4.05 -4.17
N TYR A 457 2.90 5.02 -3.50
CA TYR A 457 2.23 6.26 -3.09
C TYR A 457 1.91 7.16 -4.29
N GLU A 458 2.83 7.27 -5.24
CA GLU A 458 2.58 7.97 -6.51
C GLU A 458 1.39 7.34 -7.26
N LEU A 459 1.31 6.00 -7.29
CA LEU A 459 0.18 5.31 -7.91
C LEU A 459 -1.12 5.50 -7.11
N CYS A 460 -1.09 5.49 -5.77
CA CYS A 460 -2.26 5.79 -4.94
C CYS A 460 -2.76 7.23 -5.14
N ASP A 461 -1.85 8.20 -5.31
CA ASP A 461 -2.18 9.58 -5.68
C ASP A 461 -2.92 9.63 -7.02
N ILE A 462 -2.44 8.88 -8.03
CA ILE A 462 -2.97 8.84 -9.40
C ILE A 462 -4.32 8.11 -9.49
N PHE A 463 -4.44 6.97 -8.82
CA PHE A 463 -5.64 6.13 -8.83
C PHE A 463 -6.69 6.57 -7.82
N GLY A 464 -6.32 7.42 -6.85
CA GLY A 464 -7.22 7.95 -5.83
C GLY A 464 -7.54 6.95 -4.74
N LEU A 465 -6.56 6.53 -3.94
CA LEU A 465 -6.83 5.79 -2.70
C LEU A 465 -6.36 6.58 -1.49
N TYR A 466 -7.13 6.52 -0.41
CA TYR A 466 -6.67 6.98 0.90
C TYR A 466 -5.67 5.98 1.49
N VAL A 467 -4.57 6.47 2.04
CA VAL A 467 -3.49 5.64 2.58
C VAL A 467 -3.32 5.93 4.06
N ILE A 468 -3.24 4.87 4.87
CA ILE A 468 -2.55 4.91 6.16
C ILE A 468 -1.13 4.46 5.89
N ASP A 469 -0.18 5.37 6.07
CA ASP A 469 1.23 5.01 5.99
C ASP A 469 1.77 4.71 7.38
N GLU A 470 2.51 3.61 7.52
CA GLU A 470 2.82 3.01 8.82
C GLU A 470 4.33 2.80 8.98
N ALA A 471 4.88 3.21 10.12
CA ALA A 471 6.29 3.03 10.40
C ALA A 471 6.61 1.54 10.58
N ASN A 472 7.82 1.15 10.15
CA ASN A 472 8.31 -0.24 10.24
C ASN A 472 8.69 -0.59 11.69
N ILE A 473 7.70 -0.71 12.57
CA ILE A 473 7.86 -0.99 14.00
C ILE A 473 6.80 -2.03 14.39
N GLU A 474 7.24 -3.26 14.57
CA GLU A 474 6.46 -4.34 15.18
C GLU A 474 7.34 -5.16 16.12
N THR A 475 6.86 -5.43 17.34
CA THR A 475 7.62 -6.09 18.42
C THR A 475 6.75 -7.16 19.08
N HIS A 476 5.94 -7.86 18.29
CA HIS A 476 4.83 -8.69 18.75
C HIS A 476 5.30 -9.80 19.70
N GLY A 477 6.41 -10.47 19.39
CA GLY A 477 7.02 -11.53 20.20
C GLY A 477 7.46 -11.09 21.60
N PHE A 478 7.54 -9.79 21.88
CA PHE A 478 7.73 -9.31 23.25
C PHE A 478 6.47 -9.49 24.13
N ASP A 479 5.26 -9.55 23.57
CA ASP A 479 4.02 -9.83 24.33
C ASP A 479 4.02 -11.25 24.92
N GLU A 480 4.73 -12.19 24.29
CA GLU A 480 4.92 -13.55 24.80
C GLU A 480 6.08 -13.66 25.81
N SER A 481 6.85 -12.58 26.00
CA SER A 481 8.06 -12.59 26.83
C SER A 481 7.80 -12.05 28.24
N ILE A 482 8.07 -12.88 29.25
CA ILE A 482 8.08 -12.44 30.66
C ILE A 482 9.43 -11.89 31.11
N HIS A 483 10.48 -12.08 30.33
CA HIS A 483 11.88 -11.80 30.71
C HIS A 483 12.40 -10.47 30.19
N PHE A 484 11.86 -10.00 29.06
CA PHE A 484 12.27 -8.77 28.41
C PHE A 484 11.11 -7.79 28.38
N LYS A 485 11.40 -6.51 28.60
CA LYS A 485 10.42 -5.45 28.40
C LYS A 485 10.36 -5.10 26.91
N HIS A 486 9.18 -4.66 26.46
CA HIS A 486 9.03 -4.14 25.11
C HIS A 486 10.06 -3.03 24.81
N PRO A 487 10.60 -2.98 23.58
CA PRO A 487 11.43 -1.87 23.11
C PRO A 487 10.79 -0.51 23.36
N THR A 488 9.46 -0.47 23.39
CA THR A 488 8.65 0.75 23.51
C THR A 488 8.66 1.35 24.93
N LEU A 489 9.11 0.56 25.91
CA LEU A 489 9.32 0.94 27.32
C LEU A 489 10.80 1.21 27.67
N GLU A 490 11.72 0.88 26.76
CA GLU A 490 13.16 0.89 27.02
C GLU A 490 13.87 2.07 26.30
N PRO A 491 14.55 2.99 27.01
CA PRO A 491 15.09 4.20 26.41
C PRO A 491 16.17 4.00 25.35
N PHE A 492 16.91 2.89 25.39
CA PHE A 492 17.99 2.64 24.43
C PHE A 492 17.48 2.28 23.02
N TRP A 493 16.20 1.90 22.88
CA TRP A 493 15.52 1.73 21.58
C TRP A 493 14.91 3.02 21.03
N ALA A 494 14.82 4.08 21.84
CA ALA A 494 14.10 5.30 21.47
C ALA A 494 14.64 5.96 20.19
N GLY A 495 15.96 5.90 19.96
CA GLY A 495 16.60 6.43 18.77
C GLY A 495 16.20 5.67 17.51
N ALA A 496 16.33 4.33 17.51
CA ALA A 496 15.98 3.48 16.37
C ALA A 496 14.49 3.54 16.02
N MET A 497 13.61 3.53 17.03
CA MET A 497 12.16 3.69 16.80
C MET A 497 11.82 5.07 16.21
N LEU A 498 12.41 6.15 16.76
CA LEU A 498 12.16 7.49 16.24
C LEU A 498 12.70 7.67 14.81
N ASP A 499 13.86 7.08 14.47
CA ASP A 499 14.43 7.15 13.12
C ASP A 499 13.50 6.53 12.07
N ARG A 500 12.84 5.40 12.39
CA ARG A 500 11.84 4.74 11.52
C ARG A 500 10.61 5.64 11.25
N VAL A 501 10.10 6.32 12.28
CA VAL A 501 8.97 7.27 12.13
C VAL A 501 9.40 8.53 11.38
N VAL A 502 10.57 9.09 11.70
CA VAL A 502 11.11 10.28 11.02
C VAL A 502 11.33 9.97 9.55
N GLY A 503 11.96 8.84 9.23
CA GLY A 503 12.25 8.45 7.86
C GLY A 503 11.00 8.27 7.02
N MET A 504 9.93 7.68 7.57
CA MET A 504 8.63 7.55 6.89
C MET A 504 8.05 8.93 6.59
N VAL A 505 7.86 9.77 7.62
CA VAL A 505 7.23 11.08 7.46
C VAL A 505 8.05 11.97 6.53
N GLU A 506 9.37 12.05 6.69
CA GLU A 506 10.19 12.92 5.84
C GLU A 506 10.24 12.46 4.39
N ARG A 507 10.21 11.15 4.11
CA ARG A 507 10.15 10.63 2.74
C ARG A 507 8.81 10.94 2.09
N ASP A 508 7.70 10.76 2.82
CA ASP A 508 6.38 10.63 2.20
C ASP A 508 5.42 11.82 2.43
N LYS A 509 5.84 12.84 3.20
CA LYS A 509 5.03 14.02 3.59
C LYS A 509 4.30 14.76 2.45
N ASN A 510 4.78 14.68 1.22
CA ASN A 510 4.18 15.37 0.06
C ASN A 510 3.04 14.58 -0.62
N HIS A 511 2.85 13.30 -0.31
CA HIS A 511 1.83 12.47 -0.97
C HIS A 511 0.40 12.83 -0.56
N ALA A 512 -0.48 12.92 -1.56
CA ALA A 512 -1.86 13.33 -1.35
C ALA A 512 -2.74 12.21 -0.79
N CYS A 513 -2.40 10.97 -1.13
CA CYS A 513 -3.08 9.76 -0.71
C CYS A 513 -2.98 9.52 0.79
N ILE A 514 -1.85 9.86 1.41
CA ILE A 514 -1.62 9.62 2.83
C ILE A 514 -2.52 10.54 3.65
N ILE A 515 -3.55 10.01 4.28
CA ILE A 515 -4.44 10.82 5.13
C ILE A 515 -4.17 10.63 6.61
N ILE A 516 -3.42 9.59 7.00
CA ILE A 516 -3.13 9.23 8.38
C ILE A 516 -1.69 8.70 8.47
N TRP A 517 -0.97 9.08 9.53
CA TRP A 517 0.31 8.47 9.91
C TRP A 517 0.10 7.43 11.00
N SER A 518 0.64 6.23 10.84
CA SER A 518 0.63 5.17 11.85
C SER A 518 2.01 4.97 12.47
N LEU A 519 2.05 4.82 13.81
CA LEU A 519 3.32 4.71 14.55
C LEU A 519 3.94 3.31 14.55
N GLY A 520 3.28 2.34 13.92
CA GLY A 520 3.65 0.92 13.93
C GLY A 520 2.46 0.03 14.27
N ASN A 521 2.74 -1.24 14.51
CA ASN A 521 1.77 -2.28 14.81
C ASN A 521 2.21 -3.09 16.05
N GLU A 522 1.25 -3.70 16.77
CA GLU A 522 1.44 -4.72 17.83
C GLU A 522 2.77 -4.60 18.61
N SER A 523 2.97 -3.45 19.25
CA SER A 523 4.21 -3.11 19.96
C SER A 523 3.98 -2.58 21.37
N SER A 524 2.92 -3.08 22.01
CA SER A 524 2.47 -2.60 23.32
C SER A 524 2.24 -1.08 23.33
N TYR A 525 2.49 -0.39 24.45
CA TYR A 525 2.46 1.08 24.50
C TYR A 525 3.43 1.61 25.55
N GLY A 526 4.12 2.71 25.26
CA GLY A 526 5.16 3.25 26.13
C GLY A 526 5.67 4.64 25.76
N PRO A 527 6.63 5.19 26.53
CA PRO A 527 7.17 6.54 26.34
C PRO A 527 7.74 6.78 24.93
N ASN A 528 8.29 5.74 24.28
CA ASN A 528 8.84 5.87 22.94
C ASN A 528 7.73 6.20 21.92
N HIS A 529 6.53 5.62 22.04
CA HIS A 529 5.36 6.01 21.24
C HIS A 529 4.91 7.44 21.51
N SER A 530 4.91 7.86 22.78
CA SER A 530 4.60 9.25 23.12
C SER A 530 5.58 10.22 22.45
N ALA A 531 6.87 9.93 22.46
CA ALA A 531 7.90 10.73 21.80
C ALA A 531 7.73 10.79 20.28
N MET A 532 7.53 9.64 19.62
CA MET A 532 7.26 9.56 18.18
C MET A 532 6.02 10.37 17.80
N SER A 533 4.92 10.17 18.51
CA SER A 533 3.66 10.88 18.27
C SER A 533 3.77 12.39 18.52
N GLY A 534 4.61 12.81 19.47
CA GLY A 534 4.91 14.22 19.74
C GLY A 534 5.74 14.85 18.63
N TRP A 535 6.72 14.11 18.08
CA TRP A 535 7.52 14.54 16.95
C TRP A 535 6.66 14.73 15.70
N VAL A 536 5.81 13.75 15.35
CA VAL A 536 4.90 13.85 14.18
C VAL A 536 3.99 15.08 14.29
N ARG A 537 3.32 15.31 15.44
CA ARG A 537 2.47 16.51 15.64
C ARG A 537 3.26 17.84 15.56
N GLY A 538 4.55 17.79 15.87
CA GLY A 538 5.46 18.92 15.73
C GLY A 538 5.83 19.19 14.27
N ARG A 539 6.00 18.13 13.48
CA ARG A 539 6.47 18.17 12.09
C ARG A 539 5.35 18.37 11.07
N ASP A 540 4.30 17.56 11.17
CA ASP A 540 3.15 17.56 10.26
C ASP A 540 1.84 17.64 11.05
N ARG A 541 1.11 18.74 10.84
CA ARG A 541 -0.22 18.97 11.42
C ARG A 541 -1.36 18.76 10.43
N THR A 542 -1.04 18.38 9.20
CA THR A 542 -2.01 18.23 8.12
C THR A 542 -2.69 16.86 8.11
N ARG A 543 -2.23 15.94 8.98
CA ARG A 543 -2.73 14.56 9.08
C ARG A 543 -2.89 14.13 10.54
N PRO A 544 -3.96 13.38 10.89
CA PRO A 544 -4.07 12.69 12.18
C PRO A 544 -3.07 11.54 12.33
N ILE A 545 -2.87 11.14 13.59
CA ILE A 545 -2.04 9.99 13.97
C ILE A 545 -2.92 8.80 14.37
N HIS A 546 -2.48 7.61 13.96
CA HIS A 546 -3.03 6.31 14.27
C HIS A 546 -2.01 5.48 15.07
N TYR A 547 -2.48 4.79 16.10
CA TYR A 547 -1.72 3.71 16.74
C TYR A 547 -2.65 2.83 17.57
N GLU A 548 -2.69 1.54 17.26
CA GLU A 548 -3.57 0.58 17.92
C GLU A 548 -3.04 0.18 19.30
N GLY A 549 -1.72 -0.02 19.44
CA GLY A 549 -1.13 -0.59 20.65
C GLY A 549 -1.51 0.15 21.95
N GLY A 550 -1.73 -0.62 23.02
CA GLY A 550 -2.19 -0.10 24.31
C GLY A 550 -3.71 0.09 24.41
N GLY A 551 -4.49 -0.68 23.66
CA GLY A 551 -5.96 -0.71 23.72
C GLY A 551 -6.67 0.28 22.81
N SER A 552 -5.99 0.71 21.74
CA SER A 552 -6.51 1.46 20.58
C SER A 552 -7.12 2.83 20.88
N ARG A 553 -6.88 3.35 22.10
CA ARG A 553 -7.47 4.59 22.64
C ARG A 553 -6.50 5.44 23.45
N THR A 554 -5.20 5.19 23.35
CA THR A 554 -4.14 5.92 24.08
C THR A 554 -4.07 7.40 23.66
N SER A 555 -3.22 8.20 24.32
CA SER A 555 -2.98 9.60 23.95
C SER A 555 -2.12 9.77 22.68
N SER A 556 -1.54 8.67 22.17
CA SER A 556 -0.72 8.72 20.95
C SER A 556 -1.53 8.52 19.68
N THR A 557 -2.83 8.21 19.78
CA THR A 557 -3.74 8.06 18.62
C THR A 557 -4.87 9.09 18.64
N ASP A 558 -5.12 9.69 17.47
CA ASP A 558 -6.20 10.66 17.26
C ASP A 558 -7.49 10.00 16.73
N ILE A 559 -7.44 8.69 16.44
CA ILE A 559 -8.56 7.86 15.96
C ILE A 559 -8.66 6.62 16.86
N VAL A 560 -9.88 6.20 17.23
CA VAL A 560 -10.07 4.91 17.89
C VAL A 560 -9.95 3.82 16.85
N CYS A 561 -8.93 2.99 16.95
CA CYS A 561 -8.51 2.14 15.84
C CYS A 561 -8.28 0.68 16.22
N PRO A 562 -9.28 -0.02 16.79
CA PRO A 562 -9.08 -1.39 17.24
C PRO A 562 -8.92 -2.35 16.05
N MET A 563 -8.21 -3.43 16.31
CA MET A 563 -8.16 -4.64 15.48
C MET A 563 -9.21 -5.66 15.95
N TYR A 564 -9.90 -6.31 15.02
CA TYR A 564 -10.82 -7.45 15.21
C TYR A 564 -11.94 -7.27 16.24
N MET A 565 -12.23 -6.03 16.65
CA MET A 565 -13.27 -5.75 17.63
C MET A 565 -14.66 -6.06 17.04
N ARG A 566 -15.47 -6.78 17.80
CA ARG A 566 -16.80 -7.22 17.38
C ARG A 566 -17.78 -6.06 17.25
N VAL A 567 -18.81 -6.23 16.41
CA VAL A 567 -19.82 -5.20 16.10
C VAL A 567 -20.44 -4.56 17.35
N TRP A 568 -20.80 -5.36 18.35
CA TRP A 568 -21.43 -4.81 19.56
C TRP A 568 -20.46 -4.00 20.43
N ASP A 569 -19.14 -4.22 20.34
CA ASP A 569 -18.15 -3.48 21.12
C ASP A 569 -17.79 -2.16 20.44
N ILE A 570 -17.64 -2.13 19.11
CA ILE A 570 -17.49 -0.86 18.38
C ILE A 570 -18.74 0.04 18.55
N LEU A 571 -19.94 -0.56 18.62
CA LEU A 571 -21.17 0.18 18.89
C LEU A 571 -21.19 0.79 20.30
N LYS A 572 -20.66 0.09 21.31
CA LYS A 572 -20.55 0.63 22.68
C LYS A 572 -19.62 1.84 22.69
N ILE A 573 -18.46 1.74 22.04
CA ILE A 573 -17.48 2.84 21.97
C ILE A 573 -18.05 4.03 21.19
N ALA A 574 -18.66 3.80 20.03
CA ALA A 574 -19.24 4.87 19.22
C ALA A 574 -20.34 5.64 19.98
N LYS A 575 -21.12 4.95 20.83
CA LYS A 575 -22.19 5.53 21.65
C LYS A 575 -21.70 6.13 22.98
N ASP A 576 -20.43 5.95 23.34
CA ASP A 576 -19.85 6.55 24.53
C ASP A 576 -19.75 8.08 24.34
N PRO A 577 -20.42 8.89 25.19
CA PRO A 577 -20.36 10.35 25.09
C PRO A 577 -19.00 10.94 25.50
N SER A 578 -18.15 10.18 26.19
CA SER A 578 -16.80 10.61 26.57
C SER A 578 -15.76 10.40 25.47
N GLU A 579 -16.07 9.57 24.46
CA GLU A 579 -15.19 9.34 23.32
C GLU A 579 -15.54 10.31 22.18
N ASN A 580 -14.63 11.25 21.91
CA ASN A 580 -14.83 12.29 20.89
C ASN A 580 -14.15 11.99 19.57
N ARG A 581 -13.34 10.93 19.49
CA ARG A 581 -12.64 10.54 18.26
C ARG A 581 -13.53 9.68 17.37
N PRO A 582 -13.33 9.71 16.04
CA PRO A 582 -13.94 8.73 15.15
C PRO A 582 -13.39 7.32 15.45
N LEU A 583 -14.14 6.30 15.08
CA LEU A 583 -13.70 4.91 15.11
C LEU A 583 -13.54 4.36 13.70
N ILE A 584 -12.32 3.92 13.38
CA ILE A 584 -11.96 3.28 12.11
C ILE A 584 -11.14 2.04 12.45
N LEU A 585 -11.65 0.85 12.16
CA LEU A 585 -10.97 -0.42 12.49
C LEU A 585 -9.67 -0.52 11.68
N CYS A 586 -8.52 -0.66 12.34
CA CYS A 586 -7.24 -0.85 11.65
C CYS A 586 -7.18 -2.22 10.97
N GLU A 587 -7.87 -3.22 11.54
CA GLU A 587 -8.04 -4.56 11.02
C GLU A 587 -9.42 -5.08 11.41
N TYR A 588 -10.17 -5.66 10.47
CA TYR A 588 -11.40 -6.39 10.75
C TYR A 588 -11.66 -7.45 9.69
N SER A 589 -12.62 -8.34 9.92
CA SER A 589 -13.02 -9.37 8.96
C SER A 589 -11.83 -10.17 8.39
N HIS A 590 -11.05 -10.82 9.28
CA HIS A 590 -9.92 -11.69 8.92
C HIS A 590 -10.32 -12.69 7.82
N ALA A 591 -9.65 -12.65 6.67
CA ALA A 591 -10.07 -13.27 5.42
C ALA A 591 -9.34 -14.59 5.11
N MET A 592 -8.77 -15.24 6.12
CA MET A 592 -8.06 -16.53 5.96
C MET A 592 -8.94 -17.64 5.41
N GLY A 593 -8.58 -18.14 4.23
CA GLY A 593 -9.30 -19.22 3.54
C GLY A 593 -10.75 -18.88 3.20
N ASN A 594 -11.70 -19.72 3.64
CA ASN A 594 -13.13 -19.47 3.46
C ASN A 594 -13.71 -18.73 4.66
N SER A 595 -13.69 -17.40 4.61
CA SER A 595 -14.02 -16.52 5.72
C SER A 595 -14.96 -15.37 5.32
N ASN A 596 -14.82 -14.19 5.94
CA ASN A 596 -15.60 -12.96 5.75
C ASN A 596 -17.11 -13.11 6.03
N GLY A 597 -17.53 -14.17 6.74
CA GLY A 597 -18.90 -14.26 7.23
C GLY A 597 -19.25 -13.05 8.09
N ASN A 598 -20.53 -12.64 8.08
CA ASN A 598 -21.08 -11.51 8.85
C ASN A 598 -20.49 -10.11 8.61
N ILE A 599 -19.70 -9.91 7.54
CA ILE A 599 -19.21 -8.57 7.16
C ILE A 599 -20.37 -7.58 6.91
N ASP A 600 -21.53 -8.05 6.48
CA ASP A 600 -22.77 -7.28 6.36
C ASP A 600 -23.21 -6.65 7.69
N ALA A 601 -23.01 -7.33 8.82
CA ALA A 601 -23.34 -6.81 10.14
C ALA A 601 -22.45 -5.63 10.56
N TYR A 602 -21.16 -5.65 10.17
CA TYR A 602 -20.28 -4.49 10.33
C TYR A 602 -20.77 -3.31 9.50
N TRP A 603 -21.07 -3.53 8.22
CA TRP A 603 -21.53 -2.46 7.33
C TRP A 603 -22.88 -1.90 7.73
N MET A 604 -23.80 -2.74 8.20
CA MET A 604 -25.04 -2.27 8.80
C MET A 604 -24.78 -1.37 10.01
N ALA A 605 -23.82 -1.70 10.88
CA ALA A 605 -23.48 -0.85 12.02
C ALA A 605 -22.82 0.46 11.58
N ILE A 606 -21.89 0.41 10.63
CA ILE A 606 -21.17 1.57 10.07
C ILE A 606 -22.16 2.53 9.41
N ASP A 607 -23.03 2.03 8.52
CA ASP A 607 -23.98 2.85 7.76
C ASP A 607 -25.04 3.52 8.66
N ASN A 608 -25.27 3.00 9.88
CA ASN A 608 -26.33 3.47 10.78
C ASN A 608 -25.86 4.11 12.09
N THR A 609 -24.55 4.22 12.33
CA THR A 609 -24.02 4.74 13.60
C THR A 609 -23.04 5.88 13.40
N PHE A 610 -23.40 7.07 13.87
CA PHE A 610 -22.52 8.23 13.84
C PHE A 610 -21.20 7.96 14.56
N GLY A 611 -20.09 8.27 13.88
CA GLY A 611 -18.74 8.09 14.36
C GLY A 611 -18.06 6.77 14.03
N LEU A 612 -18.80 5.79 13.51
CA LEU A 612 -18.20 4.64 12.83
C LEU A 612 -17.89 5.04 11.39
N GLN A 613 -16.62 5.01 10.99
CA GLN A 613 -16.17 5.43 9.65
C GLN A 613 -15.50 4.30 8.88
N GLY A 614 -15.89 3.05 9.14
CA GLY A 614 -15.40 1.89 8.39
C GLY A 614 -14.13 1.28 8.96
N GLY A 615 -13.28 0.75 8.09
CA GLY A 615 -12.05 0.07 8.50
C GLY A 615 -11.35 -0.65 7.35
N PHE A 616 -10.31 -1.41 7.70
CA PHE A 616 -9.46 -2.14 6.74
C PHE A 616 -9.58 -3.64 6.94
N ILE A 617 -10.04 -4.37 5.91
CA ILE A 617 -10.08 -5.83 5.93
C ILE A 617 -8.68 -6.39 6.10
N TRP A 618 -8.51 -7.43 6.91
CA TRP A 618 -7.26 -8.21 6.97
C TRP A 618 -7.40 -9.48 6.12
N ASP A 619 -6.73 -9.62 4.98
CA ASP A 619 -5.96 -8.60 4.27
C ASP A 619 -6.16 -8.69 2.74
N TRP A 620 -5.32 -8.01 1.96
CA TRP A 620 -5.48 -7.93 0.52
C TRP A 620 -5.14 -9.27 -0.16
N VAL A 621 -3.95 -9.83 0.10
CA VAL A 621 -3.38 -10.92 -0.71
C VAL A 621 -2.77 -12.01 0.14
N ASP A 622 -3.08 -13.26 -0.21
CA ASP A 622 -2.43 -14.42 0.39
C ASP A 622 -0.91 -14.37 0.18
N GLN A 623 -0.15 -14.54 1.26
CA GLN A 623 1.30 -14.54 1.21
C GLN A 623 1.87 -15.91 0.80
N GLY A 624 1.25 -16.60 -0.15
CA GLY A 624 1.77 -17.88 -0.67
C GLY A 624 2.99 -17.67 -1.56
N LEU A 625 4.07 -18.43 -1.35
CA LEU A 625 5.27 -18.43 -2.21
C LEU A 625 5.16 -19.53 -3.27
N LEU A 626 5.60 -19.25 -4.50
CA LEU A 626 5.57 -20.22 -5.59
C LEU A 626 6.63 -21.31 -5.34
N LYS A 627 6.20 -22.57 -5.26
CA LYS A 627 7.09 -23.73 -5.16
C LYS A 627 6.71 -24.80 -6.18
N GLU A 628 7.70 -25.55 -6.64
CA GLU A 628 7.53 -26.68 -7.54
C GLU A 628 7.63 -28.00 -6.73
N ASP A 629 6.70 -28.92 -6.96
CA ASP A 629 6.70 -30.27 -6.40
C ASP A 629 7.57 -31.23 -7.24
N THR A 630 7.83 -32.42 -6.71
CA THR A 630 8.63 -33.48 -7.34
C THR A 630 8.10 -33.96 -8.69
N ASP A 631 6.82 -33.76 -8.99
CA ASP A 631 6.19 -34.08 -10.27
C ASP A 631 6.20 -32.91 -11.28
N GLY A 632 6.79 -31.75 -10.90
CA GLY A 632 6.85 -30.53 -11.70
C GLY A 632 5.59 -29.66 -11.60
N SER A 633 4.59 -30.04 -10.80
CA SER A 633 3.43 -29.18 -10.53
C SER A 633 3.83 -28.01 -9.63
N LYS A 634 3.25 -26.83 -9.87
CA LYS A 634 3.50 -25.63 -9.08
C LYS A 634 2.34 -25.39 -8.11
N PHE A 635 2.67 -25.04 -6.87
CA PHE A 635 1.69 -24.75 -5.82
C PHE A 635 2.12 -23.53 -4.99
N TRP A 636 1.17 -22.99 -4.22
CA TRP A 636 1.41 -21.91 -3.26
C TRP A 636 1.82 -22.51 -1.92
N ALA A 637 3.11 -22.39 -1.61
CA ALA A 637 3.71 -22.83 -0.37
C ALA A 637 3.47 -21.83 0.77
N TYR A 638 3.34 -22.33 1.98
CA TYR A 638 3.19 -21.57 3.23
C TYR A 638 4.20 -22.05 4.28
N GLY A 639 4.10 -21.60 5.53
CA GLY A 639 5.04 -21.97 6.60
C GLY A 639 5.22 -23.47 6.76
N GLY A 640 6.46 -23.91 6.90
CA GLY A 640 6.86 -25.31 6.99
C GLY A 640 7.15 -25.98 5.64
N ASP A 641 6.64 -25.47 4.52
CA ASP A 641 6.91 -26.05 3.20
C ASP A 641 8.37 -25.86 2.77
N PHE A 642 9.13 -24.94 3.37
CA PHE A 642 10.55 -24.73 3.07
C PHE A 642 11.48 -25.44 4.06
N GLY A 643 10.93 -26.27 4.95
CA GLY A 643 11.68 -26.91 6.03
C GLY A 643 11.98 -25.95 7.19
N ASP A 644 11.35 -24.78 7.21
CA ASP A 644 11.45 -23.76 8.24
C ASP A 644 10.81 -24.22 9.57
N THR A 645 11.52 -23.97 10.67
CA THR A 645 11.05 -24.29 12.03
C THR A 645 11.66 -23.28 13.03
N PRO A 646 10.86 -22.65 13.91
CA PRO A 646 9.40 -22.75 14.01
C PRO A 646 8.67 -22.17 12.78
N ASN A 647 7.39 -22.49 12.63
CA ASN A 647 6.52 -21.87 11.63
C ASN A 647 5.06 -21.84 12.11
N ASP A 648 4.27 -20.95 11.52
CA ASP A 648 2.83 -20.78 11.79
C ASP A 648 1.93 -21.32 10.66
N SER A 649 2.45 -22.29 9.89
CA SER A 649 1.73 -22.99 8.83
C SER A 649 1.05 -22.04 7.84
N ASN A 650 -0.25 -22.18 7.61
CA ASN A 650 -0.99 -21.43 6.59
C ASN A 650 -1.54 -20.08 7.09
N PHE A 651 -1.15 -19.62 8.28
CA PHE A 651 -1.62 -18.35 8.84
C PHE A 651 -1.16 -17.11 8.01
N CYS A 652 -0.25 -17.30 7.05
CA CYS A 652 0.13 -16.28 6.07
C CYS A 652 -0.87 -16.12 4.90
N LEU A 653 -1.91 -16.95 4.83
CA LEU A 653 -2.88 -16.99 3.72
C LEU A 653 -4.20 -16.32 4.13
N ASN A 654 -4.15 -14.99 4.28
CA ASN A 654 -5.22 -14.16 4.86
C ASN A 654 -5.92 -13.24 3.85
N GLY A 655 -5.63 -13.40 2.56
CA GLY A 655 -6.04 -12.46 1.53
C GLY A 655 -7.46 -12.64 1.05
N ILE A 656 -8.05 -11.56 0.56
CA ILE A 656 -9.25 -11.62 -0.29
C ILE A 656 -8.90 -11.91 -1.77
N VAL A 657 -7.61 -11.97 -2.13
CA VAL A 657 -7.14 -12.49 -3.41
C VAL A 657 -6.00 -13.50 -3.22
N TRP A 658 -5.90 -14.45 -4.15
CA TRP A 658 -4.79 -15.40 -4.26
C TRP A 658 -3.46 -14.68 -4.55
N PRO A 659 -2.29 -15.33 -4.38
CA PRO A 659 -0.98 -14.70 -4.61
C PRO A 659 -0.81 -14.10 -6.02
N ASP A 660 -1.50 -14.67 -7.02
CA ASP A 660 -1.54 -14.23 -8.43
C ASP A 660 -2.65 -13.20 -8.73
N ARG A 661 -3.29 -12.66 -7.69
CA ARG A 661 -4.39 -11.68 -7.74
C ARG A 661 -5.70 -12.21 -8.33
N THR A 662 -5.85 -13.52 -8.47
CA THR A 662 -7.17 -14.13 -8.70
C THR A 662 -8.07 -13.88 -7.48
N ILE A 663 -9.25 -13.31 -7.69
CA ILE A 663 -10.14 -12.91 -6.59
C ILE A 663 -10.73 -14.12 -5.84
N HIS A 664 -10.85 -14.04 -4.51
CA HIS A 664 -11.64 -14.99 -3.73
C HIS A 664 -13.15 -14.66 -3.86
N PRO A 665 -14.05 -15.64 -3.61
CA PRO A 665 -15.48 -15.38 -3.59
C PRO A 665 -15.90 -14.25 -2.63
N ALA A 666 -15.19 -14.09 -1.51
CA ALA A 666 -15.43 -13.03 -0.53
C ALA A 666 -15.36 -11.61 -1.13
N VAL A 667 -14.59 -11.39 -2.19
CA VAL A 667 -14.50 -10.08 -2.88
C VAL A 667 -15.85 -9.65 -3.45
N HIS A 668 -16.70 -10.57 -3.85
CA HIS A 668 -18.04 -10.23 -4.34
C HIS A 668 -18.93 -9.66 -3.23
N GLU A 669 -18.82 -10.19 -2.01
CA GLU A 669 -19.52 -9.67 -0.83
C GLU A 669 -18.99 -8.29 -0.45
N VAL A 670 -17.65 -8.14 -0.42
CA VAL A 670 -16.99 -6.85 -0.18
C VAL A 670 -17.46 -5.82 -1.21
N LYS A 671 -17.42 -6.14 -2.51
CA LYS A 671 -17.84 -5.25 -3.58
C LYS A 671 -19.28 -4.77 -3.41
N TYR A 672 -20.19 -5.68 -3.06
CA TYR A 672 -21.59 -5.36 -2.84
C TYR A 672 -21.77 -4.43 -1.63
N LEU A 673 -21.17 -4.75 -0.49
CA LEU A 673 -21.30 -3.94 0.73
C LEU A 673 -20.64 -2.57 0.58
N TYR A 674 -19.51 -2.49 -0.14
CA TYR A 674 -18.76 -1.26 -0.38
C TYR A 674 -19.37 -0.42 -1.52
N GLN A 675 -20.44 -0.86 -2.19
CA GLN A 675 -20.92 -0.17 -3.37
C GLN A 675 -21.41 1.27 -3.06
N PRO A 676 -21.06 2.26 -3.90
CA PRO A 676 -21.35 3.65 -3.63
C PRO A 676 -22.77 4.08 -4.03
N ILE A 677 -23.52 3.20 -4.71
CA ILE A 677 -24.93 3.43 -5.04
C ILE A 677 -25.77 2.38 -4.32
N LYS A 678 -26.55 2.80 -3.32
CA LYS A 678 -27.39 1.89 -2.53
C LYS A 678 -28.78 1.82 -3.16
N ILE A 679 -29.32 0.61 -3.28
CA ILE A 679 -30.62 0.35 -3.89
C ILE A 679 -31.43 -0.49 -2.92
N SER A 680 -32.62 -0.02 -2.55
CA SER A 680 -33.51 -0.69 -1.60
C SER A 680 -34.98 -0.51 -1.99
N LEU A 681 -35.86 -1.34 -1.46
CA LEU A 681 -37.31 -1.24 -1.63
C LEU A 681 -37.96 -1.03 -0.26
N THR A 682 -38.64 0.10 -0.09
CA THR A 682 -39.37 0.44 1.14
C THR A 682 -40.73 1.00 0.74
N ASP A 683 -41.81 0.54 1.37
CA ASP A 683 -43.18 1.07 1.17
C ASP A 683 -43.64 1.16 -0.31
N ASN A 684 -43.35 0.14 -1.12
CA ASN A 684 -43.62 0.11 -2.58
C ASN A 684 -42.88 1.20 -3.39
N MET A 685 -41.81 1.76 -2.85
CA MET A 685 -40.94 2.72 -3.51
C MET A 685 -39.53 2.15 -3.64
N LEU A 686 -39.02 2.08 -4.86
CA LEU A 686 -37.62 1.76 -5.11
C LEU A 686 -36.78 3.01 -4.81
N LYS A 687 -35.87 2.90 -3.85
CA LYS A 687 -34.96 3.96 -3.43
C LYS A 687 -33.59 3.71 -4.04
N ILE A 688 -33.04 4.74 -4.71
CA ILE A 688 -31.69 4.76 -5.26
C ILE A 688 -30.94 5.91 -4.59
N GLU A 689 -29.83 5.62 -3.92
CA GLU A 689 -29.07 6.58 -3.12
C GLU A 689 -27.64 6.68 -3.62
N ASN A 690 -27.17 7.91 -3.83
CA ASN A 690 -25.76 8.18 -4.07
C ASN A 690 -25.06 8.43 -2.73
N VAL A 691 -24.22 7.47 -2.27
CA VAL A 691 -23.46 7.61 -1.02
C VAL A 691 -22.02 8.06 -1.25
N HIS A 692 -21.67 8.54 -2.45
CA HIS A 692 -20.45 9.31 -2.68
C HIS A 692 -20.48 10.66 -1.98
N PHE A 693 -19.31 11.21 -1.68
CA PHE A 693 -19.18 12.53 -1.05
C PHE A 693 -18.84 13.65 -2.02
N PHE A 694 -18.27 13.32 -3.19
CA PHE A 694 -17.80 14.29 -4.18
C PHE A 694 -18.34 13.98 -5.60
N GLU A 695 -18.54 12.71 -5.95
CA GLU A 695 -18.97 12.28 -7.28
C GLU A 695 -20.51 12.35 -7.48
N THR A 696 -20.96 12.83 -8.65
CA THR A 696 -22.36 12.71 -9.09
C THR A 696 -22.60 11.39 -9.84
N THR A 697 -23.86 11.04 -10.12
CA THR A 697 -24.18 9.86 -10.94
C THR A 697 -24.26 10.14 -12.44
N GLU A 698 -23.78 11.29 -12.92
CA GLU A 698 -23.89 11.67 -14.35
C GLU A 698 -23.12 10.72 -15.28
N ALA A 699 -22.00 10.18 -14.80
CA ALA A 699 -21.17 9.24 -15.53
C ALA A 699 -21.65 7.76 -15.41
N LEU A 700 -22.86 7.53 -14.89
CA LEU A 700 -23.41 6.19 -14.66
C LEU A 700 -24.66 5.92 -15.49
N ASP A 701 -24.76 4.70 -16.01
CA ASP A 701 -25.95 4.18 -16.67
C ASP A 701 -26.68 3.18 -15.78
N PHE A 702 -28.00 3.31 -15.70
CA PHE A 702 -28.87 2.44 -14.90
C PHE A 702 -29.68 1.51 -15.81
N SER A 703 -29.80 0.25 -15.42
CA SER A 703 -30.60 -0.76 -16.13
C SER A 703 -31.35 -1.66 -15.17
N TRP A 704 -32.46 -2.23 -15.62
CA TRP A 704 -33.29 -3.15 -14.86
C TRP A 704 -33.46 -4.48 -15.60
N LEU A 705 -33.62 -5.55 -14.84
CA LEU A 705 -33.87 -6.91 -15.31
C LEU A 705 -34.86 -7.59 -14.35
N LEU A 706 -35.96 -8.12 -14.89
CA LEU A 706 -37.00 -8.79 -14.13
C LEU A 706 -36.95 -10.29 -14.42
N HIS A 707 -36.82 -11.10 -13.38
CA HIS A 707 -36.92 -12.55 -13.45
C HIS A 707 -38.15 -13.05 -12.70
N GLY A 708 -38.77 -14.12 -13.20
CA GLY A 708 -39.82 -14.84 -12.49
C GLY A 708 -39.61 -16.35 -12.58
N ASP A 709 -39.55 -17.03 -11.44
CA ASP A 709 -39.23 -18.47 -11.31
C ASP A 709 -37.99 -18.89 -12.12
N GLY A 710 -36.96 -18.04 -12.15
CA GLY A 710 -35.70 -18.26 -12.87
C GLY A 710 -35.72 -17.89 -14.37
N CYS A 711 -36.86 -17.47 -14.92
CA CYS A 711 -37.00 -17.05 -16.31
C CYS A 711 -36.96 -15.52 -16.45
N THR A 712 -36.27 -14.99 -17.46
CA THR A 712 -36.30 -13.56 -17.78
C THR A 712 -37.68 -13.16 -18.29
N LEU A 713 -38.32 -12.22 -17.59
CA LEU A 713 -39.61 -11.63 -17.95
C LEU A 713 -39.43 -10.36 -18.80
N GLY A 714 -38.35 -9.60 -18.56
CA GLY A 714 -38.02 -8.41 -19.34
C GLY A 714 -36.82 -7.65 -18.77
N SER A 715 -36.29 -6.72 -19.57
CA SER A 715 -35.16 -5.88 -19.18
C SER A 715 -35.18 -4.57 -19.95
N GLY A 716 -34.49 -3.55 -19.45
CA GLY A 716 -34.31 -2.29 -20.17
C GLY A 716 -33.43 -1.29 -19.43
N SER A 717 -33.22 -0.13 -20.05
CA SER A 717 -32.62 1.02 -19.38
C SER A 717 -33.58 1.59 -18.34
N LEU A 718 -33.03 2.11 -17.25
CA LEU A 718 -33.76 2.82 -16.21
C LEU A 718 -33.37 4.29 -16.25
N ASN A 719 -34.33 5.17 -16.48
CA ASN A 719 -34.06 6.61 -16.47
C ASN A 719 -34.00 7.11 -15.02
N VAL A 720 -32.81 7.48 -14.56
CA VAL A 720 -32.56 8.08 -13.24
C VAL A 720 -31.92 9.45 -13.48
N PRO A 721 -32.44 10.54 -12.90
CA PRO A 721 -31.78 11.85 -13.01
C PRO A 721 -30.40 11.79 -12.35
N SER A 722 -29.47 12.64 -12.79
CA SER A 722 -28.16 12.74 -12.13
C SER A 722 -28.35 13.13 -10.66
N LEU A 723 -27.83 12.29 -9.76
CA LEU A 723 -27.91 12.48 -8.33
C LEU A 723 -26.62 13.14 -7.84
N ALA A 724 -26.78 14.23 -7.11
CA ALA A 724 -25.69 14.85 -6.37
C ALA A 724 -25.15 13.89 -5.28
N PRO A 725 -23.92 14.11 -4.77
CA PRO A 725 -23.42 13.41 -3.60
C PRO A 725 -24.44 13.43 -2.44
N GLN A 726 -24.57 12.30 -1.73
CA GLN A 726 -25.46 12.15 -0.56
C GLN A 726 -26.96 12.37 -0.86
N SER A 727 -27.40 12.29 -2.12
CA SER A 727 -28.80 12.50 -2.52
C SER A 727 -29.52 11.20 -2.90
N THR A 728 -30.86 11.25 -2.89
CA THR A 728 -31.74 10.08 -3.09
C THR A 728 -32.75 10.34 -4.21
N HIS A 729 -33.05 9.29 -4.98
CA HIS A 729 -34.18 9.24 -5.91
C HIS A 729 -35.15 8.12 -5.54
N LEU A 730 -36.45 8.41 -5.66
CA LEU A 730 -37.53 7.47 -5.35
C LEU A 730 -38.35 7.19 -6.61
N ILE A 731 -38.56 5.92 -6.91
CA ILE A 731 -39.37 5.45 -8.04
C ILE A 731 -40.56 4.67 -7.50
N SER A 732 -41.77 5.12 -7.82
CA SER A 732 -42.99 4.36 -7.51
C SER A 732 -43.05 3.10 -8.35
N MET A 733 -43.34 1.96 -7.69
CA MET A 733 -43.48 0.69 -8.37
C MET A 733 -44.58 0.70 -9.43
N GLU A 734 -45.66 1.47 -9.25
CA GLU A 734 -46.78 1.56 -10.21
C GLU A 734 -46.41 2.30 -11.50
N SER A 735 -45.51 3.27 -11.42
CA SER A 735 -45.01 4.03 -12.57
C SER A 735 -43.75 3.43 -13.19
N SER A 736 -43.27 2.30 -12.67
CA SER A 736 -42.01 1.68 -13.10
C SER A 736 -42.15 0.96 -14.45
N PRO A 737 -41.06 0.86 -15.24
CA PRO A 737 -41.11 0.22 -16.56
C PRO A 737 -41.39 -1.30 -16.50
N TRP A 738 -41.13 -1.95 -15.36
CA TRP A 738 -41.41 -3.37 -15.14
C TRP A 738 -42.81 -3.64 -14.56
N PHE A 739 -43.60 -2.62 -14.22
CA PHE A 739 -44.86 -2.78 -13.49
C PHE A 739 -45.85 -3.71 -14.20
N THR A 740 -46.07 -3.53 -15.51
CA THR A 740 -47.00 -4.36 -16.27
C THR A 740 -46.57 -5.83 -16.29
N LEU A 741 -45.27 -6.09 -16.46
CA LEU A 741 -44.72 -7.45 -16.45
C LEU A 741 -44.88 -8.10 -15.08
N TRP A 742 -44.53 -7.37 -14.02
CA TRP A 742 -44.69 -7.85 -12.64
C TRP A 742 -46.16 -8.08 -12.27
N SER A 743 -47.06 -7.16 -12.59
CA SER A 743 -48.48 -7.22 -12.19
C SER A 743 -49.31 -8.26 -12.94
N THR A 744 -48.85 -8.70 -14.12
CA THR A 744 -49.58 -9.68 -14.96
C THR A 744 -48.96 -11.07 -14.96
N CYS A 745 -47.74 -11.24 -14.43
CA CYS A 745 -47.09 -12.55 -14.41
C CYS A 745 -47.78 -13.51 -13.41
N ALA A 746 -47.74 -14.80 -13.74
CA ALA A 746 -48.24 -15.88 -12.90
C ALA A 746 -47.13 -16.59 -12.11
N MET A 747 -45.93 -15.98 -12.05
CA MET A 747 -44.75 -16.55 -11.41
C MET A 747 -44.87 -16.50 -9.89
N LYS A 748 -44.29 -17.48 -9.21
CA LYS A 748 -44.34 -17.55 -7.74
C LYS A 748 -43.35 -16.56 -7.13
N GLU A 749 -42.13 -16.54 -7.62
CA GLU A 749 -41.11 -15.63 -7.13
C GLU A 749 -40.71 -14.70 -8.26
N VAL A 750 -40.70 -13.39 -7.99
CA VAL A 750 -40.33 -12.37 -8.96
C VAL A 750 -39.23 -11.52 -8.37
N PHE A 751 -38.12 -11.41 -9.09
CA PHE A 751 -36.95 -10.66 -8.67
C PHE A 751 -36.66 -9.53 -9.66
N LEU A 752 -36.56 -8.31 -9.13
CA LEU A 752 -36.08 -7.14 -9.86
C LEU A 752 -34.60 -6.96 -9.57
N SER A 753 -33.77 -6.97 -10.61
CA SER A 753 -32.36 -6.63 -10.51
C SER A 753 -32.13 -5.25 -11.12
N ILE A 754 -31.44 -4.37 -10.40
CA ILE A 754 -31.00 -3.06 -10.89
C ILE A 754 -29.48 -3.09 -10.99
N ASN A 755 -28.94 -2.73 -12.15
CA ASN A 755 -27.49 -2.67 -12.39
C ASN A 755 -27.08 -1.24 -12.73
N VAL A 756 -26.02 -0.77 -12.08
CA VAL A 756 -25.41 0.55 -12.30
C VAL A 756 -24.02 0.36 -12.88
N LYS A 757 -23.80 0.92 -14.06
CA LYS A 757 -22.57 0.71 -14.85
C LYS A 757 -21.88 2.03 -15.15
N LEU A 758 -20.56 1.98 -15.31
CA LEU A 758 -19.80 3.11 -15.84
C LEU A 758 -20.21 3.38 -17.29
N LYS A 759 -20.55 4.63 -17.61
CA LYS A 759 -20.87 5.07 -18.97
C LYS A 759 -19.61 5.26 -19.84
N TYR A 760 -18.51 5.67 -19.20
CA TYR A 760 -17.23 5.92 -19.85
C TYR A 760 -16.12 5.14 -19.14
N GLN A 761 -15.04 4.86 -19.88
CA GLN A 761 -13.84 4.28 -19.29
C GLN A 761 -13.21 5.25 -18.27
N THR A 762 -12.58 4.68 -17.25
CA THR A 762 -11.80 5.38 -16.23
C THR A 762 -10.36 4.88 -16.22
N LYS A 763 -9.51 5.44 -15.36
CA LYS A 763 -8.15 4.92 -15.16
C LYS A 763 -8.13 3.46 -14.67
N TRP A 764 -9.17 2.99 -13.98
CA TRP A 764 -9.16 1.70 -13.30
C TRP A 764 -10.18 0.70 -13.88
N ALA A 765 -11.05 1.10 -14.79
CA ALA A 765 -12.00 0.19 -15.44
C ALA A 765 -12.43 0.67 -16.82
N LYS A 766 -12.78 -0.29 -17.68
CA LYS A 766 -13.45 -0.04 -18.95
C LYS A 766 -14.90 0.43 -18.73
N ASP A 767 -15.48 1.11 -19.73
CA ASP A 767 -16.92 1.35 -19.79
C ASP A 767 -17.72 0.05 -19.65
N GLY A 768 -18.92 0.13 -19.09
CA GLY A 768 -19.78 -1.02 -18.82
C GLY A 768 -19.45 -1.79 -17.54
N HIS A 769 -18.37 -1.47 -16.82
CA HIS A 769 -18.06 -2.05 -15.51
C HIS A 769 -19.22 -1.85 -14.53
N ILE A 770 -19.65 -2.92 -13.86
CA ILE A 770 -20.71 -2.87 -12.86
C ILE A 770 -20.14 -2.31 -11.56
N LEU A 771 -20.57 -1.10 -11.21
CA LEU A 771 -20.18 -0.39 -9.99
C LEU A 771 -21.04 -0.84 -8.79
N ALA A 772 -22.35 -0.99 -9.03
CA ALA A 772 -23.32 -1.42 -8.03
C ALA A 772 -24.39 -2.30 -8.68
N SER A 773 -24.91 -3.27 -7.93
CA SER A 773 -26.04 -4.08 -8.34
C SER A 773 -26.87 -4.48 -7.13
N ALA A 774 -28.18 -4.59 -7.28
CA ALA A 774 -29.05 -5.11 -6.24
C ALA A 774 -30.16 -5.96 -6.86
N GLN A 775 -30.51 -7.05 -6.20
CA GLN A 775 -31.65 -7.89 -6.55
C GLN A 775 -32.66 -7.87 -5.41
N ILE A 776 -33.91 -7.56 -5.75
CA ILE A 776 -35.00 -7.35 -4.80
C ILE A 776 -36.12 -8.33 -5.14
N CYS A 777 -36.56 -9.10 -4.15
CA CYS A 777 -37.79 -9.88 -4.26
C CYS A 777 -39.00 -8.95 -4.26
N LEU A 778 -39.81 -8.99 -5.31
CA LEU A 778 -41.03 -8.20 -5.40
C LEU A 778 -42.19 -8.91 -4.68
N PRO A 779 -43.13 -8.17 -4.06
CA PRO A 779 -44.29 -8.77 -3.40
C PRO A 779 -45.16 -9.60 -4.36
N GLN A 780 -45.65 -10.75 -3.88
CA GLN A 780 -46.63 -11.57 -4.60
C GLN A 780 -48.01 -10.88 -4.60
N LYS A 781 -48.70 -10.90 -5.75
CA LYS A 781 -50.09 -10.41 -5.87
C LYS A 781 -51.15 -11.52 -5.98
N ASN A 782 -50.76 -12.78 -6.25
CA ASN A 782 -51.69 -13.90 -6.42
C ASN A 782 -51.68 -14.85 -5.21
N GLY A 783 -52.87 -15.30 -4.79
CA GLY A 783 -53.01 -16.27 -3.70
C GLY A 783 -52.50 -17.68 -4.07
N PHE A 784 -51.99 -18.40 -3.09
CA PHE A 784 -51.48 -19.76 -3.22
C PHE A 784 -52.51 -20.69 -3.90
N VAL A 785 -52.14 -21.29 -5.04
CA VAL A 785 -52.89 -22.40 -5.64
C VAL A 785 -52.19 -23.70 -5.26
N PRO A 786 -52.80 -24.58 -4.43
CA PRO A 786 -52.20 -25.86 -4.08
C PRO A 786 -51.94 -26.69 -5.33
N HIS A 787 -50.70 -27.16 -5.51
CA HIS A 787 -50.43 -28.15 -6.53
C HIS A 787 -51.01 -29.49 -6.09
N VAL A 788 -52.24 -29.80 -6.54
CA VAL A 788 -52.85 -31.11 -6.31
C VAL A 788 -52.21 -32.10 -7.29
N ILE A 789 -51.37 -33.00 -6.77
CA ILE A 789 -50.89 -34.14 -7.54
C ILE A 789 -52.04 -35.14 -7.63
N ALA A 790 -52.68 -35.21 -8.80
CA ALA A 790 -53.64 -36.27 -9.10
C ALA A 790 -52.90 -37.61 -9.22
N LEU A 791 -53.04 -38.49 -8.22
CA LEU A 791 -52.49 -39.85 -8.25
C LEU A 791 -53.28 -40.71 -9.24
N SER A 792 -52.84 -40.78 -10.49
CA SER A 792 -53.48 -41.60 -11.54
C SER A 792 -52.86 -43.00 -11.72
N SER A 793 -51.88 -43.40 -10.89
CA SER A 793 -51.15 -44.67 -11.06
C SER A 793 -50.71 -45.29 -9.74
N SER A 794 -50.76 -46.62 -9.64
CA SER A 794 -50.34 -47.41 -8.48
C SER A 794 -48.82 -47.49 -8.36
N LEU A 795 -48.30 -47.19 -7.17
CA LEU A 795 -46.92 -47.48 -6.77
C LEU A 795 -46.82 -48.95 -6.34
N VAL A 796 -45.74 -49.63 -6.70
CA VAL A 796 -45.46 -51.01 -6.26
C VAL A 796 -44.30 -50.97 -5.28
N SER A 797 -44.47 -51.56 -4.10
CA SER A 797 -43.38 -51.78 -3.14
C SER A 797 -43.19 -53.27 -2.86
N GLU A 798 -41.94 -53.70 -2.76
CA GLU A 798 -41.56 -55.06 -2.37
C GLU A 798 -40.41 -55.02 -1.37
N ARG A 799 -40.43 -55.90 -0.37
CA ARG A 799 -39.30 -56.07 0.56
C ARG A 799 -38.47 -57.26 0.09
N VAL A 800 -37.19 -57.02 -0.18
CA VAL A 800 -36.21 -58.02 -0.60
C VAL A 800 -35.07 -58.00 0.42
N GLY A 801 -35.07 -58.96 1.34
CA GLY A 801 -34.15 -58.99 2.48
C GLY A 801 -34.24 -57.71 3.31
N ASP A 802 -33.08 -57.06 3.49
CA ASP A 802 -32.97 -55.80 4.22
C ASP A 802 -33.28 -54.57 3.36
N SER A 803 -33.82 -54.74 2.14
CA SER A 803 -34.19 -53.63 1.26
C SER A 803 -35.70 -53.54 1.01
N VAL A 804 -36.23 -52.32 0.95
CA VAL A 804 -37.56 -52.00 0.43
C VAL A 804 -37.39 -51.35 -0.94
N ILE A 805 -37.83 -52.04 -1.99
CA ILE A 805 -37.82 -51.54 -3.36
C ILE A 805 -39.17 -50.90 -3.66
N ILE A 806 -39.19 -49.62 -3.98
CA ILE A 806 -40.37 -48.85 -4.37
C ILE A 806 -40.22 -48.51 -5.85
N ARG A 807 -41.18 -48.88 -6.70
CA ARG A 807 -41.10 -48.67 -8.16
C ARG A 807 -42.42 -48.19 -8.74
N LYS A 808 -42.31 -47.39 -9.82
CA LYS A 808 -43.42 -47.01 -10.69
C LYS A 808 -43.16 -47.58 -12.09
N ASN A 809 -43.70 -48.77 -12.36
CA ASN A 809 -43.48 -49.52 -13.61
C ASN A 809 -41.97 -49.60 -13.96
N ASN A 810 -41.59 -49.35 -15.22
CA ASN A 810 -40.20 -49.22 -15.67
C ASN A 810 -39.66 -47.78 -15.60
N ALA A 811 -40.47 -46.81 -15.13
CA ALA A 811 -40.11 -45.39 -15.19
C ALA A 811 -39.04 -45.05 -14.14
N TRP A 812 -39.20 -45.53 -12.91
CA TRP A 812 -38.19 -45.40 -11.87
C TRP A 812 -38.35 -46.47 -10.78
N GLN A 813 -37.25 -46.72 -10.06
CA GLN A 813 -37.15 -47.62 -8.91
C GLN A 813 -36.22 -47.01 -7.87
N ILE A 814 -36.65 -46.99 -6.61
CA ILE A 814 -35.84 -46.60 -5.45
C ILE A 814 -35.70 -47.82 -4.56
N GLN A 815 -34.48 -48.12 -4.12
CA GLN A 815 -34.20 -49.13 -3.12
C GLN A 815 -33.79 -48.44 -1.82
N VAL A 816 -34.55 -48.71 -0.76
CA VAL A 816 -34.31 -48.18 0.58
C VAL A 816 -33.80 -49.31 1.46
N ASN A 817 -32.69 -49.11 2.15
CA ASN A 817 -32.23 -50.03 3.17
C ASN A 817 -33.15 -49.95 4.39
N SER A 818 -33.83 -51.05 4.71
CA SER A 818 -34.74 -51.15 5.86
C SER A 818 -34.05 -51.21 7.21
N ILE A 819 -32.74 -51.48 7.26
CA ILE A 819 -31.94 -51.45 8.49
C ILE A 819 -31.28 -50.07 8.67
N LEU A 820 -30.63 -49.56 7.62
CA LEU A 820 -29.85 -48.31 7.68
C LEU A 820 -30.69 -47.05 7.41
N GLY A 821 -31.86 -47.18 6.80
CA GLY A 821 -32.69 -46.05 6.36
C GLY A 821 -32.14 -45.29 5.14
N THR A 822 -31.08 -45.79 4.49
CA THR A 822 -30.43 -45.16 3.33
C THR A 822 -31.17 -45.46 2.03
N ILE A 823 -31.02 -44.59 1.03
CA ILE A 823 -31.37 -44.92 -0.36
C ILE A 823 -30.13 -45.58 -0.98
N ASP A 824 -30.17 -46.91 -1.12
CA ASP A 824 -29.07 -47.73 -1.63
C ASP A 824 -29.02 -47.73 -3.17
N SER A 825 -30.15 -47.49 -3.84
CA SER A 825 -30.12 -47.22 -5.28
C SER A 825 -31.32 -46.40 -5.73
N TRP A 826 -31.10 -45.62 -6.78
CA TRP A 826 -32.19 -44.98 -7.51
C TRP A 826 -31.96 -45.15 -9.00
N LYS A 827 -32.94 -45.74 -9.68
CA LYS A 827 -32.96 -45.96 -11.11
C LYS A 827 -34.07 -45.17 -11.77
N VAL A 828 -33.79 -44.60 -12.94
CA VAL A 828 -34.77 -44.01 -13.86
C VAL A 828 -34.58 -44.66 -15.22
N CYS A 829 -35.66 -45.20 -15.81
CA CYS A 829 -35.60 -45.96 -17.06
C CYS A 829 -34.51 -47.06 -17.06
N ARG A 830 -34.31 -47.72 -15.90
CA ARG A 830 -33.28 -48.75 -15.64
C ARG A 830 -31.82 -48.28 -15.60
N MET A 831 -31.55 -46.98 -15.77
CA MET A 831 -30.21 -46.40 -15.54
C MET A 831 -30.07 -45.94 -14.09
N PHE A 832 -28.90 -46.16 -13.49
CA PHE A 832 -28.62 -45.66 -12.14
C PHE A 832 -28.44 -44.15 -12.16
N VAL A 833 -29.21 -43.46 -11.32
CA VAL A 833 -29.03 -42.05 -10.97
C VAL A 833 -28.15 -41.93 -9.74
N ARG A 834 -28.24 -42.91 -8.84
CA ARG A 834 -27.39 -43.04 -7.65
C ARG A 834 -27.10 -44.51 -7.38
N HIS A 835 -25.85 -44.76 -7.04
CA HIS A 835 -25.35 -46.05 -6.60
C HIS A 835 -24.98 -46.04 -5.13
#